data_AF-A0A7I8W554-F1
#
_entry.id   AF-A0A7I8W554-F1
#
_cell.length_a   1.000
_cell.length_b   1.000
_cell.length_c   1.000
_cell.angle_alpha   90.00
_cell.angle_beta   90.00
_cell.angle_gamma   90.00
#
_symmetry.space_group_name_H-M   'P 1'
#
loop_
_entity.id
_entity.type
_entity.pdbx_description
1 polymer ?
#
loop_
_entity_poly.entity_id
_entity_poly.type
_entity_poly.pdbx_seq_one_letter_code
_entity_poly.pdbx_strand_id
1 'polypeptide(L)'
;MTATFLHVPSSQKANKTFLDFAERFFNVHVANSSSPITKTVSAVRRKSTSDIVAIRDMVRYTKQATISTSLIHFKSEQIINLACSAFKDICKIVRGETRPDQEDYILRSIFEQCFKYDELTDEIFCQLARQTNGCPIDDYLIKTWDIFAITSSVLRPSATLLEYLKNYVSAACKAPGKIGEYAKIIKRCLGKERIRPKRTIGPSTLEVESIRNLQPLLLKVHFYDGKTKALALDYTDTVLNTIKKIREKINLKSLEGWALYEEKVIDHHQRHLQDDEFITEIVGAWQQQGSAASSKTASPVYQLSLTNASHRLIFAKRIITTIPDIDCDPVELHFLYSQAVYHTVDDDEYQLPSSTCIQLAGLHAQVLHGDYEEENIFRYTEVDSFLCKRVLDSEARNWPLEISLAHKKFGNGKKKHEAQIRYLSLASQFPLFGSNHFLAYYKGYWILGLEILIAVNKDGIKFISLQQTEMFQDIAYMELESVIGDTDNRTITFLLKNCVAGKQKCFVFELNELKGVCQLIDTFLPNLIVWEKSFQDNKSEYDWLKLNEETDLCRKKLVQTGTARLVRESGIGFFRSAIRRLSRRSSEKLPTMQDSPKKDESPVRNSDSNQNDILPTKRDCWTFTKNPLRQSITKLDGDLEEEALQIFTWLLMYSGIESASALEDNEPFSLVQKILSEIMQNHHLCNELYLQLIKQTMTNNPESFSKVLSKFWHCLIALICVRTPANDLIEEYLRLHLQRCSIHKHLEEGRFASFASICLSRTKHSYRLRKNVPSKAELKAIASRKQMELRVFLQDGHQLVFGFFSDETVDQLIRKITSRTGMRPDAEGLGLYASIESNGSREEKYLLPSEIMADMMCEFEGWMKTIRSSSVRLSLKKRIFIEPYANLDDPVEIDMLYHQSVTDVFEKKIPLTQEDAIRLCALRAQTECGDYQHFSTGSYNSVTRILPRPIRDLIDAQDIAKLHMELVGLGPQQANEAFLRVLQDWPLYGAKLFGVKQTTLEDIPKKLWFGVGQIGVHLMEQEGQKIYATYPYKFILAINSTEKDEITFSVTVGSKTKLILIITTEKDEILQMISSYKETLLTRKSR
;
A
#
# COMPACT_ATOMS: atom_id res chain seq x y z
N MET A 1 50.37 -43.57 8.49
CA MET A 1 50.19 -44.13 9.86
C MET A 1 49.29 -43.20 10.65
N THR A 2 48.58 -43.71 11.67
CA THR A 2 47.84 -42.94 12.70
C THR A 2 47.12 -41.66 12.24
N ALA A 3 45.82 -41.76 11.95
CA ALA A 3 44.97 -40.57 11.81
C ALA A 3 44.90 -39.82 13.15
N THR A 4 45.24 -38.54 13.15
CA THR A 4 45.31 -37.72 14.36
C THR A 4 43.90 -37.37 14.86
N PHE A 5 43.47 -37.97 15.97
CA PHE A 5 42.21 -37.63 16.61
C PHE A 5 42.18 -36.15 17.03
N LEU A 6 41.07 -35.45 16.72
CA LEU A 6 40.81 -34.10 17.23
C LEU A 6 40.42 -34.13 18.71
N HIS A 7 41.38 -34.47 19.57
CA HIS A 7 41.20 -34.46 21.01
C HIS A 7 41.26 -33.03 21.54
N VAL A 8 40.14 -32.54 22.10
CA VAL A 8 40.09 -31.22 22.75
C VAL A 8 40.67 -31.34 24.17
N PRO A 9 41.58 -30.45 24.60
CA PRO A 9 42.05 -30.41 25.99
C PRO A 9 40.96 -29.92 26.95
N SER A 10 40.86 -30.54 28.12
CA SER A 10 39.79 -30.31 29.08
C SER A 10 40.01 -29.08 29.98
N SER A 11 39.66 -27.88 29.50
CA SER A 11 39.39 -26.74 30.38
C SER A 11 38.50 -25.67 29.70
N GLN A 12 37.78 -24.91 30.54
CA GLN A 12 36.97 -23.71 30.21
C GLN A 12 35.69 -23.91 29.35
N LYS A 13 34.54 -23.83 30.05
CA LYS A 13 33.13 -23.78 29.56
C LYS A 13 32.66 -25.00 28.74
N ALA A 14 31.41 -25.39 28.98
CA ALA A 14 30.76 -26.49 28.25
C ALA A 14 30.43 -26.04 26.81
N ASN A 15 31.34 -26.32 25.87
CA ASN A 15 31.19 -25.96 24.47
C ASN A 15 30.12 -26.84 23.80
N LYS A 16 28.98 -26.23 23.46
CA LYS A 16 27.89 -26.82 22.66
C LYS A 16 28.43 -27.51 21.40
N THR A 17 28.26 -28.82 21.30
CA THR A 17 28.71 -29.65 20.17
C THR A 17 27.55 -29.95 19.20
N PHE A 18 27.86 -30.23 17.93
CA PHE A 18 26.84 -30.60 16.95
C PHE A 18 26.07 -31.89 17.32
N LEU A 19 26.66 -32.77 18.15
CA LEU A 19 25.96 -33.93 18.69
C LEU A 19 24.87 -33.51 19.70
N ASP A 20 25.15 -32.53 20.58
CA ASP A 20 24.17 -32.00 21.55
C ASP A 20 22.96 -31.33 20.88
N PHE A 21 23.12 -30.86 19.63
CA PHE A 21 22.02 -30.38 18.79
C PHE A 21 21.21 -31.55 18.23
N ALA A 22 21.89 -32.54 17.63
CA ALA A 22 21.24 -33.71 17.05
C ALA A 22 20.44 -34.52 18.09
N GLU A 23 20.96 -34.71 19.30
CA GLU A 23 20.26 -35.38 20.40
C GLU A 23 18.99 -34.65 20.89
N ARG A 24 18.75 -33.41 20.44
CA ARG A 24 17.57 -32.59 20.80
C ARG A 24 16.60 -32.34 19.64
N PHE A 25 17.10 -32.31 18.40
CA PHE A 25 16.34 -31.82 17.25
C PHE A 25 16.25 -32.81 16.08
N PHE A 26 16.98 -33.93 16.09
CA PHE A 26 16.92 -34.91 15.00
C PHE A 26 15.78 -35.93 15.16
N ASN A 27 15.20 -36.33 14.03
CA ASN A 27 14.25 -37.42 13.88
C ASN A 27 14.90 -38.80 14.12
N VAL A 28 14.08 -39.79 14.44
CA VAL A 28 14.51 -41.20 14.45
C VAL A 28 14.54 -41.74 13.02
N HIS A 29 15.73 -42.11 12.51
CA HIS A 29 15.89 -42.74 11.19
C HIS A 29 15.93 -44.26 11.30
N VAL A 30 15.24 -44.94 10.38
CA VAL A 30 15.30 -46.40 10.21
C VAL A 30 16.33 -46.75 9.14
N ALA A 31 17.15 -47.77 9.38
CA ALA A 31 18.15 -48.26 8.45
C ALA A 31 17.49 -48.91 7.24
N ASN A 32 17.66 -48.30 6.06
CA ASN A 32 17.17 -48.84 4.79
C ASN A 32 17.95 -50.10 4.40
N SER A 33 17.32 -51.28 4.54
CA SER A 33 17.77 -52.49 3.86
C SER A 33 17.43 -52.41 2.36
N SER A 34 18.31 -52.94 1.51
CA SER A 34 18.27 -52.71 0.06
C SER A 34 17.26 -53.61 -0.66
N SER A 35 16.01 -53.14 -0.80
CA SER A 35 14.99 -53.69 -1.72
C SER A 35 13.97 -52.62 -2.14
N PRO A 36 13.64 -52.47 -3.45
CA PRO A 36 12.74 -51.41 -3.92
C PRO A 36 11.27 -51.83 -3.95
N ILE A 37 10.48 -51.49 -2.91
CA ILE A 37 9.01 -51.65 -2.93
C ILE A 37 8.31 -50.43 -2.33
N THR A 38 7.31 -49.92 -3.04
CA THR A 38 6.39 -48.85 -2.62
C THR A 38 5.50 -49.28 -1.44
N LYS A 39 5.66 -48.65 -0.27
CA LYS A 39 4.72 -48.78 0.88
C LYS A 39 4.55 -47.46 1.62
N THR A 40 3.32 -47.21 2.07
CA THR A 40 2.90 -45.98 2.75
C THR A 40 3.23 -45.95 4.25
N VAL A 41 3.27 -44.75 4.81
CA VAL A 41 3.79 -44.40 6.16
C VAL A 41 3.12 -45.19 7.31
N SER A 42 1.89 -45.67 7.14
CA SER A 42 1.14 -46.41 8.17
C SER A 42 1.73 -47.76 8.57
N ALA A 43 2.69 -48.32 7.81
CA ALA A 43 3.27 -49.64 8.05
C ALA A 43 4.41 -49.72 9.09
N VAL A 44 4.91 -48.58 9.60
CA VAL A 44 6.17 -48.53 10.39
C VAL A 44 6.02 -49.02 11.86
N ARG A 45 4.79 -49.08 12.41
CA ARG A 45 4.53 -49.30 13.85
C ARG A 45 4.83 -50.69 14.43
N ARG A 46 5.49 -51.60 13.68
CA ARG A 46 5.93 -52.93 14.16
C ARG A 46 7.27 -53.35 13.51
N LYS A 47 8.38 -52.82 14.02
CA LYS A 47 9.74 -53.34 13.80
C LYS A 47 10.55 -53.30 15.10
N SER A 48 11.58 -54.13 15.18
CA SER A 48 12.47 -54.26 16.33
C SER A 48 13.45 -53.08 16.46
N THR A 49 13.94 -52.85 17.68
CA THR A 49 14.96 -51.84 18.03
C THR A 49 16.32 -52.03 17.35
N SER A 50 16.50 -53.14 16.62
CA SER A 50 17.66 -53.43 15.77
C SER A 50 17.81 -52.50 14.57
N ASP A 51 16.71 -51.93 14.08
CA ASP A 51 16.66 -51.29 12.76
C ASP A 51 16.82 -49.75 12.83
N ILE A 52 17.11 -49.19 14.01
CA ILE A 52 17.19 -47.73 14.24
C ILE A 52 18.64 -47.27 14.13
N VAL A 53 18.87 -46.20 13.35
CA VAL A 53 20.20 -45.57 13.23
C VAL A 53 20.48 -44.73 14.48
N ALA A 54 21.62 -44.96 15.13
CA ALA A 54 22.02 -44.19 16.29
C ALA A 54 22.33 -42.72 15.93
N ILE A 55 21.95 -41.77 16.79
CA ILE A 55 22.14 -40.33 16.54
C ILE A 55 23.62 -39.98 16.29
N ARG A 56 24.55 -40.68 16.96
CA ARG A 56 26.01 -40.55 16.75
C ARG A 56 26.49 -40.89 15.34
N ASP A 57 25.74 -41.73 14.61
CA ASP A 57 26.00 -42.08 13.21
C ASP A 57 25.10 -41.28 12.24
N MET A 58 23.98 -40.73 12.74
CA MET A 58 23.21 -39.72 12.00
C MET A 58 23.95 -38.39 11.82
N VAL A 59 24.82 -38.00 12.76
CA VAL A 59 25.69 -36.82 12.60
C VAL A 59 26.94 -37.08 11.74
N ARG A 60 27.15 -38.30 11.24
CA ARG A 60 28.32 -38.71 10.45
C ARG A 60 27.97 -38.96 8.98
N TYR A 61 28.98 -38.84 8.13
CA TYR A 61 28.90 -39.09 6.69
C TYR A 61 28.27 -40.45 6.38
N THR A 62 27.31 -40.47 5.45
CA THR A 62 26.72 -41.70 4.93
C THR A 62 27.05 -41.92 3.45
N LYS A 63 27.29 -43.18 3.09
CA LYS A 63 27.43 -43.64 1.69
C LYS A 63 26.07 -43.80 0.98
N GLN A 64 24.97 -43.76 1.71
CA GLN A 64 23.62 -43.82 1.13
C GLN A 64 23.33 -42.53 0.35
N ALA A 65 22.66 -42.65 -0.81
CA ALA A 65 22.31 -41.52 -1.67
C ALA A 65 20.97 -40.86 -1.30
N THR A 66 20.27 -41.40 -0.30
CA THR A 66 18.93 -40.96 0.13
C THR A 66 18.79 -41.13 1.64
N ILE A 67 17.93 -40.30 2.23
CA ILE A 67 17.43 -40.43 3.60
C ILE A 67 15.95 -40.85 3.57
N SER A 68 15.47 -41.50 4.63
CA SER A 68 14.09 -42.01 4.72
C SER A 68 13.09 -40.98 5.28
N THR A 69 13.59 -39.90 5.89
CA THR A 69 12.86 -38.71 6.33
C THR A 69 13.88 -37.58 6.52
N SER A 70 13.44 -36.34 6.79
CA SER A 70 14.34 -35.22 7.11
C SER A 70 15.18 -35.50 8.37
N LEU A 71 16.34 -34.86 8.51
CA LEU A 71 17.11 -34.90 9.74
C LEU A 71 16.34 -34.20 10.87
N ILE A 72 15.81 -33.00 10.64
CA ILE A 72 15.08 -32.18 11.61
C ILE A 72 13.57 -32.49 11.58
N HIS A 73 12.89 -32.40 12.73
CA HIS A 73 11.46 -32.64 12.87
C HIS A 73 10.58 -31.53 12.24
N PHE A 74 10.12 -31.74 11.00
CA PHE A 74 9.11 -30.91 10.35
C PHE A 74 7.68 -31.45 10.55
N LYS A 75 6.69 -30.55 10.53
CA LYS A 75 5.25 -30.89 10.62
C LYS A 75 4.59 -31.12 9.25
N SER A 76 5.23 -30.65 8.17
CA SER A 76 4.69 -30.72 6.80
C SER A 76 5.35 -31.83 6.00
N GLU A 77 4.54 -32.76 5.49
CA GLU A 77 4.98 -33.84 4.59
C GLU A 77 5.62 -33.29 3.29
N GLN A 78 5.21 -32.09 2.84
CA GLN A 78 5.85 -31.43 1.69
C GLN A 78 7.30 -31.05 2.00
N ILE A 79 7.58 -30.45 3.16
CA ILE A 79 8.94 -30.02 3.54
C ILE A 79 9.85 -31.24 3.77
N ILE A 80 9.31 -32.32 4.35
CA ILE A 80 10.03 -33.60 4.48
C ILE A 80 10.44 -34.16 3.10
N ASN A 81 9.53 -34.14 2.12
CA ASN A 81 9.84 -34.60 0.77
C ASN A 81 10.88 -33.72 0.05
N LEU A 82 10.83 -32.39 0.23
CA LEU A 82 11.85 -31.47 -0.30
C LEU A 82 13.22 -31.71 0.36
N ALA A 83 13.27 -31.89 1.69
CA ALA A 83 14.49 -32.23 2.42
C ALA A 83 15.13 -33.54 1.92
N CYS A 84 14.31 -34.57 1.66
CA CYS A 84 14.78 -35.84 1.11
C CYS A 84 15.29 -35.72 -0.35
N SER A 85 14.71 -34.84 -1.17
CA SER A 85 15.26 -34.54 -2.51
C SER A 85 16.58 -33.80 -2.40
N ALA A 86 16.63 -32.70 -1.64
CA ALA A 86 17.83 -31.90 -1.48
C ALA A 86 19.03 -32.73 -0.99
N PHE A 87 18.82 -33.68 -0.07
CA PHE A 87 19.89 -34.60 0.36
C PHE A 87 20.43 -35.46 -0.79
N LYS A 88 19.53 -36.01 -1.61
CA LYS A 88 19.87 -36.82 -2.78
C LYS A 88 20.60 -36.00 -3.84
N ASP A 89 20.13 -34.78 -4.08
CA ASP A 89 20.67 -33.86 -5.07
C ASP A 89 22.06 -33.32 -4.65
N ILE A 90 22.26 -33.00 -3.36
CA ILE A 90 23.58 -32.73 -2.76
C ILE A 90 24.50 -33.96 -2.91
N CYS A 91 24.03 -35.16 -2.58
CA CYS A 91 24.82 -36.39 -2.75
C CYS A 91 25.24 -36.62 -4.21
N LYS A 92 24.36 -36.30 -5.17
CA LYS A 92 24.64 -36.42 -6.61
C LYS A 92 25.76 -35.47 -7.05
N ILE A 93 25.69 -34.20 -6.63
CA ILE A 93 26.74 -33.20 -6.89
C ILE A 93 28.07 -33.64 -6.28
N VAL A 94 28.09 -34.01 -4.99
CA VAL A 94 29.30 -34.41 -4.25
C VAL A 94 30.03 -35.57 -4.91
N ARG A 95 29.31 -36.48 -5.57
CA ARG A 95 29.86 -37.66 -6.27
C ARG A 95 30.34 -37.39 -7.69
N GLY A 96 30.04 -36.22 -8.26
CA GLY A 96 30.30 -35.92 -9.68
C GLY A 96 29.36 -36.65 -10.64
N GLU A 97 28.15 -37.03 -10.20
CA GLU A 97 27.11 -37.64 -11.05
C GLU A 97 26.37 -36.58 -11.93
N THR A 98 26.99 -35.41 -12.14
CA THR A 98 26.44 -34.18 -12.72
C THR A 98 27.48 -33.44 -13.56
N ARG A 99 27.02 -32.70 -14.57
CA ARG A 99 27.85 -31.73 -15.30
C ARG A 99 27.87 -30.39 -14.56
N PRO A 100 28.95 -29.59 -14.58
CA PRO A 100 29.05 -28.32 -13.83
C PRO A 100 27.83 -27.39 -13.99
N ASP A 101 27.34 -27.20 -15.21
CA ASP A 101 26.17 -26.34 -15.49
C ASP A 101 24.88 -26.84 -14.80
N GLN A 102 24.79 -28.15 -14.58
CA GLN A 102 23.67 -28.79 -13.86
C GLN A 102 23.83 -28.68 -12.35
N GLU A 103 25.05 -28.62 -11.82
CA GLU A 103 25.30 -28.46 -10.39
C GLU A 103 24.81 -27.09 -9.92
N ASP A 104 25.14 -26.04 -10.69
CA ASP A 104 24.71 -24.67 -10.38
C ASP A 104 23.19 -24.48 -10.54
N TYR A 105 22.55 -25.20 -11.47
CA TYR A 105 21.08 -25.22 -11.59
C TYR A 105 20.42 -25.91 -10.38
N ILE A 106 20.94 -27.07 -9.96
CA ILE A 106 20.43 -27.83 -8.81
C ILE A 106 20.60 -27.01 -7.52
N LEU A 107 21.76 -26.38 -7.32
CA LEU A 107 22.00 -25.51 -6.16
C LEU A 107 21.03 -24.32 -6.12
N ARG A 108 20.80 -23.64 -7.26
CA ARG A 108 19.78 -22.57 -7.34
C ARG A 108 18.38 -23.07 -6.94
N SER A 109 17.96 -24.23 -7.43
CA SER A 109 16.64 -24.78 -7.08
C SER A 109 16.53 -25.15 -5.58
N ILE A 110 17.61 -25.59 -4.94
CA ILE A 110 17.65 -25.80 -3.48
C ILE A 110 17.54 -24.45 -2.75
N PHE A 111 18.24 -23.40 -3.20
CA PHE A 111 18.14 -22.07 -2.59
C PHE A 111 16.74 -21.45 -2.76
N GLU A 112 16.12 -21.57 -3.92
CA GLU A 112 14.72 -21.15 -4.16
C GLU A 112 13.74 -21.82 -3.19
N GLN A 113 13.94 -23.12 -2.91
CA GLN A 113 13.13 -23.84 -1.91
C GLN A 113 13.38 -23.33 -0.48
N CYS A 114 14.63 -23.03 -0.11
CA CYS A 114 14.95 -22.44 1.20
C CYS A 114 14.49 -20.98 1.36
N PHE A 115 14.43 -20.20 0.28
CA PHE A 115 13.85 -18.85 0.32
C PHE A 115 12.34 -18.89 0.56
N LYS A 116 11.65 -19.90 0.00
CA LYS A 116 10.21 -20.13 0.18
C LYS A 116 9.84 -20.80 1.51
N TYR A 117 10.71 -21.68 2.03
CA TYR A 117 10.48 -22.45 3.25
C TYR A 117 11.67 -22.30 4.20
N ASP A 118 11.68 -21.24 5.02
CA ASP A 118 12.77 -20.92 5.96
C ASP A 118 13.19 -22.10 6.85
N GLU A 119 12.23 -22.92 7.29
CA GLU A 119 12.43 -24.15 8.06
C GLU A 119 13.44 -25.12 7.42
N LEU A 120 13.50 -25.18 6.08
CA LEU A 120 14.40 -26.05 5.32
C LEU A 120 15.88 -25.62 5.46
N THR A 121 16.15 -24.38 5.85
CA THR A 121 17.53 -23.83 5.91
C THR A 121 18.41 -24.60 6.89
N ASP A 122 17.93 -24.85 8.10
CA ASP A 122 18.69 -25.57 9.13
C ASP A 122 18.89 -27.05 8.75
N GLU A 123 17.96 -27.64 8.01
CA GLU A 123 18.08 -29.00 7.48
C GLU A 123 19.23 -29.09 6.48
N ILE A 124 19.33 -28.18 5.51
CA ILE A 124 20.45 -28.16 4.55
C ILE A 124 21.79 -27.99 5.27
N PHE A 125 21.88 -27.10 6.26
CA PHE A 125 23.09 -26.98 7.08
C PHE A 125 23.42 -28.26 7.87
N CYS A 126 22.42 -28.98 8.39
CA CYS A 126 22.63 -30.26 9.07
C CYS A 126 23.02 -31.38 8.11
N GLN A 127 22.47 -31.42 6.90
CA GLN A 127 22.82 -32.37 5.85
C GLN A 127 24.28 -32.19 5.37
N LEU A 128 24.70 -30.94 5.18
CA LEU A 128 26.08 -30.61 4.80
C LEU A 128 27.07 -30.93 5.93
N ALA A 129 26.77 -30.50 7.17
CA ALA A 129 27.59 -30.82 8.34
C ALA A 129 27.70 -32.34 8.59
N ARG A 130 26.64 -33.10 8.32
CA ARG A 130 26.67 -34.57 8.32
C ARG A 130 27.65 -35.10 7.28
N GLN A 131 27.54 -34.68 6.02
CA GLN A 131 28.36 -35.22 4.94
C GLN A 131 29.84 -34.79 5.03
N THR A 132 30.18 -33.68 5.69
CA THR A 132 31.58 -33.34 6.03
C THR A 132 32.12 -34.11 7.25
N ASN A 133 31.28 -34.58 8.17
CA ASN A 133 31.73 -35.18 9.43
C ASN A 133 32.17 -36.64 9.27
N GLY A 134 33.48 -36.86 9.16
CA GLY A 134 34.07 -38.20 9.03
C GLY A 134 33.94 -38.81 7.64
N CYS A 135 33.86 -37.98 6.60
CA CYS A 135 33.92 -38.47 5.21
C CYS A 135 35.29 -39.14 4.94
N PRO A 136 35.33 -40.37 4.39
CA PRO A 136 36.58 -41.10 4.15
C PRO A 136 37.15 -40.91 2.73
N ILE A 137 36.66 -39.93 1.97
CA ILE A 137 37.06 -39.65 0.58
C ILE A 137 37.30 -38.15 0.46
N ASP A 138 38.55 -37.75 0.21
CA ASP A 138 38.97 -36.35 0.25
C ASP A 138 38.29 -35.49 -0.82
N ASP A 139 38.08 -36.01 -2.03
CA ASP A 139 37.38 -35.28 -3.10
C ASP A 139 35.92 -34.96 -2.71
N TYR A 140 35.21 -35.94 -2.14
CA TYR A 140 33.84 -35.75 -1.67
C TYR A 140 33.79 -34.79 -0.48
N LEU A 141 34.78 -34.86 0.41
CA LEU A 141 34.92 -33.95 1.55
C LEU A 141 35.15 -32.51 1.07
N ILE A 142 36.12 -32.29 0.18
CA ILE A 142 36.41 -30.99 -0.44
C ILE A 142 35.19 -30.43 -1.15
N LYS A 143 34.49 -31.25 -1.95
CA LYS A 143 33.29 -30.81 -2.69
C LYS A 143 32.11 -30.50 -1.77
N THR A 144 31.91 -31.26 -0.69
CA THR A 144 30.91 -30.94 0.33
C THR A 144 31.24 -29.63 1.05
N TRP A 145 32.53 -29.34 1.32
CA TRP A 145 32.95 -28.05 1.89
C TRP A 145 32.80 -26.87 0.91
N ASP A 146 32.90 -27.06 -0.41
CA ASP A 146 32.60 -25.98 -1.38
C ASP A 146 31.11 -25.65 -1.43
N ILE A 147 30.23 -26.66 -1.45
CA ILE A 147 28.78 -26.46 -1.35
C ILE A 147 28.45 -25.76 -0.02
N PHE A 148 29.04 -26.20 1.10
CA PHE A 148 28.82 -25.59 2.42
C PHE A 148 29.31 -24.13 2.46
N ALA A 149 30.39 -23.77 1.76
CA ALA A 149 30.81 -22.37 1.62
C ALA A 149 29.79 -21.53 0.82
N ILE A 150 29.28 -22.05 -0.30
CA ILE A 150 28.25 -21.38 -1.13
C ILE A 150 26.91 -21.27 -0.38
N THR A 151 26.46 -22.33 0.29
CA THR A 151 25.26 -22.29 1.14
C THR A 151 25.39 -21.25 2.25
N SER A 152 26.58 -21.08 2.82
CA SER A 152 26.83 -20.13 3.91
C SER A 152 26.89 -18.67 3.47
N SER A 153 27.16 -18.36 2.19
CA SER A 153 27.08 -16.99 1.65
C SER A 153 25.66 -16.56 1.24
N VAL A 154 24.74 -17.53 1.13
CA VAL A 154 23.37 -17.31 0.64
C VAL A 154 22.35 -17.42 1.77
N LEU A 155 22.43 -18.51 2.54
CA LEU A 155 21.49 -18.84 3.61
C LEU A 155 22.10 -18.54 4.98
N ARG A 156 21.22 -18.33 5.97
CA ARG A 156 21.59 -18.06 7.36
C ARG A 156 20.92 -19.10 8.28
N PRO A 157 21.67 -19.87 9.07
CA PRO A 157 21.06 -20.80 10.02
C PRO A 157 20.35 -20.04 11.14
N SER A 158 19.36 -20.69 11.74
CA SER A 158 18.54 -20.12 12.82
C SER A 158 19.36 -19.75 14.06
N ALA A 159 18.75 -18.97 14.95
CA ALA A 159 19.35 -18.63 16.23
C ALA A 159 19.64 -19.86 17.13
N THR A 160 18.96 -21.00 16.91
CA THR A 160 19.22 -22.23 17.67
C THR A 160 20.41 -23.01 17.11
N LEU A 161 20.54 -23.15 15.77
CA LEU A 161 21.64 -23.89 15.13
C LEU A 161 22.97 -23.11 15.07
N LEU A 162 22.91 -21.78 14.92
CA LEU A 162 24.06 -20.90 14.63
C LEU A 162 25.27 -21.09 15.57
N GLU A 163 25.06 -21.32 16.86
CA GLU A 163 26.16 -21.49 17.83
C GLU A 163 26.85 -22.86 17.72
N TYR A 164 26.08 -23.92 17.51
CA TYR A 164 26.62 -25.28 17.28
C TYR A 164 27.41 -25.32 15.96
N LEU A 165 26.88 -24.70 14.90
CA LEU A 165 27.53 -24.62 13.59
C LEU A 165 28.84 -23.82 13.66
N LYS A 166 28.86 -22.70 14.40
CA LYS A 166 30.08 -21.92 14.69
C LYS A 166 31.18 -22.74 15.36
N ASN A 167 30.81 -23.60 16.31
CA ASN A 167 31.78 -24.46 17.01
C ASN A 167 32.33 -25.55 16.08
N TYR A 168 31.45 -26.22 15.32
CA TYR A 168 31.83 -27.21 14.31
C TYR A 168 32.81 -26.65 13.27
N VAL A 169 32.45 -25.53 12.63
CA VAL A 169 33.29 -24.88 11.61
C VAL A 169 34.58 -24.33 12.22
N SER A 170 34.57 -23.86 13.47
CA SER A 170 35.79 -23.38 14.16
C SER A 170 36.81 -24.49 14.45
N ALA A 171 36.39 -25.75 14.51
CA ALA A 171 37.32 -26.89 14.53
C ALA A 171 37.91 -27.13 13.13
N ALA A 172 37.07 -27.14 12.09
CA ALA A 172 37.50 -27.32 10.70
C ALA A 172 38.45 -26.22 10.19
N CYS A 173 38.36 -24.99 10.71
CA CYS A 173 39.30 -23.89 10.43
C CYS A 173 40.77 -24.19 10.75
N LYS A 174 41.07 -25.27 11.48
CA LYS A 174 42.43 -25.73 11.81
C LYS A 174 42.98 -26.77 10.83
N ALA A 175 42.17 -27.26 9.89
CA ALA A 175 42.62 -28.21 8.88
C ALA A 175 43.52 -27.52 7.83
N PRO A 176 44.57 -28.18 7.33
CA PRO A 176 45.38 -27.65 6.23
C PRO A 176 44.64 -27.74 4.88
N GLY A 177 45.09 -26.94 3.90
CA GLY A 177 44.58 -26.96 2.53
C GLY A 177 43.17 -26.38 2.37
N LYS A 178 42.50 -26.72 1.25
CA LYS A 178 41.23 -26.11 0.82
C LYS A 178 40.13 -26.15 1.89
N ILE A 179 40.06 -27.23 2.67
CA ILE A 179 39.06 -27.42 3.74
C ILE A 179 39.17 -26.31 4.82
N GLY A 180 40.40 -25.94 5.20
CA GLY A 180 40.63 -24.86 6.16
C GLY A 180 40.17 -23.50 5.63
N GLU A 181 40.40 -23.23 4.34
CA GLU A 181 39.96 -21.97 3.70
C GLU A 181 38.44 -21.90 3.51
N TYR A 182 37.79 -22.99 3.07
CA TYR A 182 36.31 -23.05 3.06
C TYR A 182 35.72 -22.85 4.46
N ALA A 183 36.28 -23.49 5.49
CA ALA A 183 35.84 -23.28 6.87
C ALA A 183 36.05 -21.83 7.34
N LYS A 184 37.13 -21.15 6.93
CA LYS A 184 37.34 -19.71 7.20
C LYS A 184 36.34 -18.81 6.46
N ILE A 185 35.93 -19.16 5.23
CA ILE A 185 34.85 -18.45 4.51
C ILE A 185 33.53 -18.61 5.28
N ILE A 186 33.11 -19.85 5.55
CA ILE A 186 31.89 -20.16 6.30
C ILE A 186 31.86 -19.42 7.66
N LYS A 187 32.98 -19.43 8.39
CA LYS A 187 33.10 -18.77 9.69
C LYS A 187 32.94 -17.24 9.62
N ARG A 188 33.31 -16.59 8.52
CA ARG A 188 33.06 -15.16 8.27
C ARG A 188 31.58 -14.91 7.95
N CYS A 189 31.03 -15.66 6.99
CA CYS A 189 29.62 -15.52 6.61
C CYS A 189 28.68 -15.73 7.81
N LEU A 190 28.97 -16.71 8.68
CA LEU A 190 28.23 -16.97 9.92
C LEU A 190 28.39 -15.90 11.02
N GLY A 191 28.88 -14.69 10.76
CA GLY A 191 29.25 -13.63 11.73
C GLY A 191 28.31 -13.30 12.91
N LYS A 192 28.75 -12.37 13.78
CA LYS A 192 28.04 -12.03 15.05
C LYS A 192 26.82 -11.12 14.88
N GLU A 193 26.65 -10.48 13.73
CA GLU A 193 25.63 -9.45 13.50
C GLU A 193 24.22 -10.04 13.60
N ARG A 194 23.54 -9.74 14.73
CA ARG A 194 22.21 -10.24 15.08
C ARG A 194 21.11 -9.66 14.19
N ILE A 195 21.39 -8.54 13.53
CA ILE A 195 20.54 -7.83 12.58
C ILE A 195 21.28 -7.83 11.24
N ARG A 196 20.80 -8.61 10.26
CA ARG A 196 21.13 -8.50 8.84
C ARG A 196 19.90 -8.97 8.05
N PRO A 197 19.54 -8.35 6.91
CA PRO A 197 18.43 -8.81 6.08
C PRO A 197 18.62 -10.25 5.58
N LYS A 198 17.53 -10.90 5.19
CA LYS A 198 17.53 -12.24 4.56
C LYS A 198 17.68 -12.04 3.04
N ARG A 199 18.66 -12.71 2.42
CA ARG A 199 18.76 -12.75 0.95
C ARG A 199 17.51 -13.37 0.34
N THR A 200 17.10 -12.83 -0.79
CA THR A 200 15.98 -13.22 -1.64
C THR A 200 16.45 -13.76 -3.01
N ILE A 201 17.65 -13.36 -3.43
CA ILE A 201 18.31 -13.77 -4.68
C ILE A 201 19.43 -14.77 -4.37
N GLY A 202 19.48 -15.85 -5.15
CA GLY A 202 20.53 -16.87 -5.08
C GLY A 202 21.93 -16.34 -5.45
N PRO A 203 22.97 -17.18 -5.37
CA PRO A 203 24.33 -16.73 -5.65
C PRO A 203 24.53 -16.51 -7.15
N SER A 204 25.20 -15.41 -7.49
CA SER A 204 25.74 -15.18 -8.81
C SER A 204 26.84 -16.20 -9.15
N THR A 205 27.08 -16.41 -10.44
CA THR A 205 28.23 -17.19 -10.93
C THR A 205 29.56 -16.62 -10.43
N LEU A 206 29.70 -15.29 -10.36
CA LEU A 206 30.89 -14.62 -9.81
C LEU A 206 31.14 -14.97 -8.34
N GLU A 207 30.10 -15.07 -7.50
CA GLU A 207 30.24 -15.57 -6.12
C GLU A 207 30.70 -17.04 -6.10
N VAL A 208 30.02 -17.90 -6.87
CA VAL A 208 30.28 -19.35 -6.90
C VAL A 208 31.70 -19.65 -7.39
N GLU A 209 32.16 -18.98 -8.45
CA GLU A 209 33.53 -19.10 -8.97
C GLU A 209 34.56 -18.53 -8.00
N SER A 210 34.29 -17.38 -7.36
CA SER A 210 35.20 -16.81 -6.34
C SER A 210 35.38 -17.77 -5.15
N ILE A 211 34.29 -18.39 -4.68
CA ILE A 211 34.34 -19.38 -3.59
C ILE A 211 35.11 -20.63 -4.04
N ARG A 212 34.75 -21.25 -5.18
CA ARG A 212 35.42 -22.47 -5.71
C ARG A 212 36.92 -22.27 -5.97
N ASN A 213 37.32 -21.06 -6.37
CA ASN A 213 38.72 -20.68 -6.60
C ASN A 213 39.42 -20.12 -5.35
N LEU A 214 38.73 -20.05 -4.19
CA LEU A 214 39.23 -19.49 -2.93
C LEU A 214 39.76 -18.04 -3.04
N GLN A 215 39.16 -17.24 -3.92
CA GLN A 215 39.49 -15.83 -4.13
C GLN A 215 38.52 -14.90 -3.38
N PRO A 216 38.89 -13.62 -3.15
CA PRO A 216 37.91 -12.59 -2.78
C PRO A 216 37.00 -12.26 -3.97
N LEU A 217 35.77 -11.82 -3.69
CA LEU A 217 34.89 -11.30 -4.74
C LEU A 217 35.42 -9.95 -5.22
N LEU A 218 35.90 -9.89 -6.47
CA LEU A 218 36.51 -8.69 -7.06
C LEU A 218 35.53 -7.98 -8.00
N LEU A 219 35.00 -6.84 -7.56
CA LEU A 219 34.14 -5.98 -8.38
C LEU A 219 34.85 -4.68 -8.78
N LYS A 220 34.47 -4.10 -9.92
CA LYS A 220 34.96 -2.81 -10.39
C LYS A 220 34.01 -1.70 -9.95
N VAL A 221 34.55 -0.70 -9.25
CA VAL A 221 33.86 0.56 -8.96
C VAL A 221 34.41 1.64 -9.89
N HIS A 222 33.51 2.32 -10.57
CA HIS A 222 33.77 3.39 -11.52
C HIS A 222 33.52 4.76 -10.88
N PHE A 223 34.18 5.78 -11.42
CA PHE A 223 34.13 7.16 -10.92
C PHE A 223 34.04 8.11 -12.12
N TYR A 224 33.43 9.28 -11.93
CA TYR A 224 33.27 10.30 -12.98
C TYR A 224 34.59 10.95 -13.46
N ASP A 225 35.73 10.60 -12.86
CA ASP A 225 37.06 11.02 -13.32
C ASP A 225 37.68 10.04 -14.36
N GLY A 226 36.83 9.17 -14.93
CA GLY A 226 37.17 8.11 -15.88
C GLY A 226 37.89 6.90 -15.26
N LYS A 227 38.29 6.96 -13.98
CA LYS A 227 39.09 5.89 -13.36
C LYS A 227 38.21 4.76 -12.86
N THR A 228 38.83 3.62 -12.61
CA THR A 228 38.19 2.43 -12.06
C THR A 228 39.06 1.83 -10.96
N LYS A 229 38.46 1.39 -9.87
CA LYS A 229 39.14 0.67 -8.77
C LYS A 229 38.50 -0.71 -8.60
N ALA A 230 39.29 -1.77 -8.76
CA ALA A 230 38.87 -3.10 -8.35
C ALA A 230 38.85 -3.20 -6.82
N LEU A 231 37.79 -3.74 -6.23
CA LEU A 231 37.53 -3.78 -4.80
C LEU A 231 37.30 -5.23 -4.33
N ALA A 232 37.93 -5.61 -3.21
CA ALA A 232 37.83 -6.94 -2.64
C ALA A 232 36.71 -6.99 -1.59
N LEU A 233 35.59 -7.61 -1.95
CA LEU A 233 34.42 -7.75 -1.11
C LEU A 233 34.37 -9.14 -0.45
N ASP A 234 33.71 -9.18 0.71
CA ASP A 234 33.28 -10.42 1.35
C ASP A 234 31.83 -10.71 0.95
N TYR A 235 31.43 -11.97 1.01
CA TYR A 235 30.15 -12.46 0.47
C TYR A 235 28.91 -11.99 1.25
N THR A 236 29.12 -11.29 2.37
CA THR A 236 28.08 -10.67 3.20
C THR A 236 28.27 -9.15 3.38
N ASP A 237 29.01 -8.48 2.48
CA ASP A 237 29.10 -7.02 2.47
C ASP A 237 27.82 -6.38 1.91
N THR A 238 27.27 -5.41 2.65
CA THR A 238 26.24 -4.50 2.14
C THR A 238 26.87 -3.33 1.36
N VAL A 239 26.03 -2.51 0.74
CA VAL A 239 26.43 -1.23 0.12
C VAL A 239 27.20 -0.35 1.12
N LEU A 240 26.73 -0.19 2.35
CA LEU A 240 27.41 0.62 3.38
C LEU A 240 28.80 0.09 3.75
N ASN A 241 28.99 -1.24 3.78
CA ASN A 241 30.32 -1.83 4.00
C ASN A 241 31.24 -1.64 2.78
N THR A 242 30.66 -1.68 1.58
CA THR A 242 31.35 -1.42 0.32
C THR A 242 31.82 0.04 0.23
N ILE A 243 30.98 1.00 0.61
CA ILE A 243 31.30 2.43 0.71
C ILE A 243 32.47 2.68 1.69
N LYS A 244 32.47 2.05 2.87
CA LYS A 244 33.60 2.14 3.83
C LYS A 244 34.91 1.63 3.23
N LYS A 245 34.87 0.51 2.50
CA LYS A 245 36.04 -0.05 1.78
C LYS A 245 36.49 0.82 0.60
N ILE A 246 35.56 1.49 -0.10
CA ILE A 246 35.89 2.47 -1.15
C ILE A 246 36.66 3.64 -0.54
N ARG A 247 36.13 4.26 0.52
CA ARG A 247 36.77 5.35 1.29
C ARG A 247 38.22 5.01 1.66
N GLU A 248 38.44 3.86 2.27
CA GLU A 248 39.77 3.37 2.69
C GLU A 248 40.71 3.11 1.51
N LYS A 249 40.19 2.92 0.30
CA LYS A 249 40.97 2.72 -0.94
C LYS A 249 41.24 4.00 -1.72
N ILE A 250 40.52 5.09 -1.44
CA ILE A 250 40.70 6.41 -2.05
C ILE A 250 41.24 7.48 -1.08
N ASN A 251 41.36 7.15 0.22
CA ASN A 251 41.77 8.05 1.31
C ASN A 251 40.85 9.27 1.54
N LEU A 252 39.55 9.12 1.26
CA LEU A 252 38.52 10.14 1.50
C LEU A 252 38.28 10.32 3.02
N LYS A 253 38.22 11.57 3.50
CA LYS A 253 38.07 11.89 4.93
C LYS A 253 36.66 11.63 5.47
N SER A 254 35.62 12.04 4.74
CA SER A 254 34.21 11.91 5.16
C SER A 254 33.47 10.80 4.41
N LEU A 255 32.35 10.34 4.96
CA LEU A 255 31.34 9.51 4.25
C LEU A 255 30.03 10.26 4.00
N GLU A 256 29.92 11.50 4.47
CA GLU A 256 28.66 12.24 4.48
C GLU A 256 28.18 12.54 3.06
N GLY A 257 26.97 12.08 2.74
CA GLY A 257 26.35 12.24 1.43
C GLY A 257 26.91 11.39 0.29
N TRP A 258 27.86 10.49 0.55
CA TRP A 258 28.41 9.57 -0.46
C TRP A 258 27.57 8.31 -0.60
N ALA A 259 27.32 7.88 -1.84
CA ALA A 259 26.47 6.73 -2.15
C ALA A 259 27.07 5.84 -3.26
N LEU A 260 26.43 4.69 -3.47
CA LEU A 260 26.73 3.77 -4.56
C LEU A 260 25.50 3.66 -5.48
N TYR A 261 25.75 3.66 -6.79
CA TYR A 261 24.73 3.55 -7.83
C TYR A 261 25.02 2.33 -8.70
N GLU A 262 23.97 1.67 -9.17
CA GLU A 262 24.06 0.81 -10.35
C GLU A 262 23.67 1.62 -11.58
N GLU A 263 24.44 1.52 -12.66
CA GLU A 263 24.09 2.11 -13.94
C GLU A 263 23.96 1.01 -15.00
N LYS A 264 22.89 1.07 -15.80
CA LYS A 264 22.73 0.25 -17.00
C LYS A 264 23.38 0.95 -18.20
N VAL A 265 24.51 0.40 -18.66
CA VAL A 265 25.44 1.00 -19.65
C VAL A 265 24.80 1.31 -21.01
N ILE A 266 23.68 0.67 -21.35
CA ILE A 266 22.98 0.85 -22.65
C ILE A 266 22.15 2.13 -22.68
N ASP A 267 21.52 2.48 -21.55
CA ASP A 267 20.52 3.57 -21.47
C ASP A 267 20.97 4.69 -20.51
N HIS A 268 22.20 4.61 -19.99
CA HIS A 268 22.79 5.45 -18.92
C HIS A 268 21.97 5.60 -17.63
N HIS A 269 20.85 4.88 -17.50
CA HIS A 269 19.96 4.93 -16.35
C HIS A 269 20.65 4.46 -15.06
N GLN A 270 20.69 5.34 -14.06
CA GLN A 270 21.26 5.08 -12.74
C GLN A 270 20.16 4.84 -11.69
N ARG A 271 20.32 3.78 -10.89
CA ARG A 271 19.52 3.51 -9.69
C ARG A 271 20.40 3.60 -8.44
N HIS A 272 19.88 4.24 -7.39
CA HIS A 272 20.52 4.31 -6.09
C HIS A 272 20.41 2.98 -5.33
N LEU A 273 21.54 2.51 -4.76
CA LEU A 273 21.62 1.27 -3.99
C LEU A 273 21.53 1.55 -2.48
N GLN A 274 20.63 0.88 -1.76
CA GLN A 274 20.40 1.14 -0.33
C GLN A 274 21.52 0.58 0.56
N ASP A 275 21.83 1.28 1.66
CA ASP A 275 22.92 0.95 2.59
C ASP A 275 22.91 -0.50 3.14
N ASP A 276 21.72 -1.10 3.26
CA ASP A 276 21.47 -2.45 3.74
C ASP A 276 21.29 -3.51 2.63
N GLU A 277 21.21 -3.12 1.36
CA GLU A 277 21.22 -4.06 0.23
C GLU A 277 22.58 -4.79 0.14
N PHE A 278 22.55 -6.09 -0.17
CA PHE A 278 23.76 -6.87 -0.40
C PHE A 278 24.26 -6.71 -1.84
N ILE A 279 25.54 -6.37 -2.00
CA ILE A 279 26.17 -6.26 -3.34
C ILE A 279 26.09 -7.57 -4.13
N THR A 280 26.11 -8.71 -3.42
CA THR A 280 25.94 -10.05 -4.01
C THR A 280 24.54 -10.28 -4.60
N GLU A 281 23.49 -9.65 -4.05
CA GLU A 281 22.14 -9.72 -4.64
C GLU A 281 22.00 -8.81 -5.87
N ILE A 282 22.61 -7.63 -5.85
CA ILE A 282 22.66 -6.69 -6.98
C ILE A 282 23.35 -7.35 -8.19
N VAL A 283 24.53 -7.93 -7.99
CA VAL A 283 25.25 -8.70 -9.03
C VAL A 283 24.46 -9.95 -9.46
N GLY A 284 23.74 -10.59 -8.54
CA GLY A 284 22.82 -11.69 -8.86
C GLY A 284 21.64 -11.26 -9.76
N ALA A 285 21.07 -10.09 -9.51
CA ALA A 285 19.98 -9.52 -10.31
C ALA A 285 20.42 -9.20 -11.74
N TRP A 286 21.60 -8.59 -11.91
CA TRP A 286 22.19 -8.31 -13.23
C TRP A 286 22.34 -9.60 -14.06
N GLN A 287 22.78 -10.70 -13.43
CA GLN A 287 22.88 -12.00 -14.11
C GLN A 287 21.50 -12.53 -14.56
N GLN A 288 20.46 -12.38 -13.74
CA GLN A 288 19.11 -12.81 -14.12
C GLN A 288 18.56 -11.99 -15.31
N GLN A 289 18.77 -10.68 -15.31
CA GLN A 289 18.35 -9.80 -16.40
C GLN A 289 19.06 -10.15 -17.73
N GLY A 290 20.39 -10.29 -17.72
CA GLY A 290 21.15 -10.69 -18.92
C GLY A 290 20.78 -12.07 -19.44
N SER A 291 20.38 -13.00 -18.56
CA SER A 291 19.95 -14.36 -18.93
C SER A 291 18.61 -14.40 -19.68
N ALA A 292 17.77 -13.38 -19.53
CA ALA A 292 16.48 -13.30 -20.21
C ALA A 292 16.58 -12.79 -21.66
N ALA A 293 17.65 -12.07 -22.00
CA ALA A 293 17.83 -11.41 -23.30
C ALA A 293 18.64 -12.22 -24.34
N SER A 294 19.28 -13.33 -23.93
CA SER A 294 20.22 -14.09 -24.77
C SER A 294 19.69 -15.46 -25.19
N SER A 295 20.08 -15.91 -26.40
CA SER A 295 19.87 -17.29 -26.84
C SER A 295 20.58 -18.29 -25.92
N LYS A 296 19.98 -19.49 -25.78
CA LYS A 296 20.44 -20.60 -24.91
C LYS A 296 21.69 -21.34 -25.39
N THR A 297 22.49 -20.72 -26.28
CA THR A 297 23.63 -21.33 -26.95
C THR A 297 24.98 -20.65 -26.65
N ALA A 298 24.99 -19.57 -25.86
CA ALA A 298 26.22 -18.91 -25.44
C ALA A 298 26.92 -19.64 -24.27
N SER A 299 28.26 -19.64 -24.27
CA SER A 299 29.07 -20.14 -23.16
C SER A 299 28.90 -19.25 -21.90
N PRO A 300 28.88 -19.81 -20.67
CA PRO A 300 28.74 -19.02 -19.44
C PRO A 300 29.81 -17.94 -19.31
N VAL A 301 31.05 -18.20 -19.73
CA VAL A 301 32.15 -17.20 -19.72
C VAL A 301 31.82 -15.98 -20.61
N TYR A 302 31.16 -16.22 -21.75
CA TYR A 302 30.68 -15.16 -22.63
C TYR A 302 29.51 -14.38 -22.01
N GLN A 303 28.64 -15.05 -21.27
CA GLN A 303 27.54 -14.41 -20.54
C GLN A 303 28.05 -13.53 -19.39
N LEU A 304 29.04 -13.96 -18.59
CA LEU A 304 29.70 -13.12 -17.58
C LEU A 304 30.32 -11.86 -18.20
N SER A 305 30.94 -11.99 -19.38
CA SER A 305 31.53 -10.85 -20.09
C SER A 305 30.47 -9.85 -20.60
N LEU A 306 29.25 -10.32 -20.90
CA LEU A 306 28.14 -9.47 -21.34
C LEU A 306 27.47 -8.78 -20.15
N THR A 307 27.23 -9.46 -19.02
CA THR A 307 26.60 -8.86 -17.83
C THR A 307 27.51 -7.82 -17.17
N ASN A 308 28.83 -8.04 -17.16
CA ASN A 308 29.81 -7.06 -16.70
C ASN A 308 30.07 -5.93 -17.72
N ALA A 309 29.44 -5.98 -18.90
CA ALA A 309 29.45 -4.90 -19.89
C ALA A 309 28.11 -4.14 -19.94
N SER A 310 27.01 -4.71 -19.45
CA SER A 310 25.68 -4.07 -19.42
C SER A 310 25.39 -3.30 -18.12
N HIS A 311 26.11 -3.55 -17.03
CA HIS A 311 25.98 -2.80 -15.77
C HIS A 311 27.34 -2.39 -15.18
N ARG A 312 27.39 -1.23 -14.52
CA ARG A 312 28.57 -0.75 -13.75
C ARG A 312 28.17 -0.20 -12.38
N LEU A 313 29.04 -0.35 -11.38
CA LEU A 313 28.91 0.35 -10.09
C LEU A 313 29.56 1.73 -10.19
N ILE A 314 28.84 2.80 -9.85
CA ILE A 314 29.38 4.16 -9.70
C ILE A 314 29.42 4.56 -8.22
N PHE A 315 30.52 5.19 -7.81
CA PHE A 315 30.62 5.88 -6.52
C PHE A 315 30.55 7.40 -6.75
N ALA A 316 29.57 8.05 -6.13
CA ALA A 316 29.22 9.45 -6.36
C ALA A 316 28.69 10.12 -5.08
N LYS A 317 28.68 11.45 -5.04
CA LYS A 317 28.05 12.19 -3.93
C LYS A 317 26.57 12.43 -4.27
N ARG A 318 25.70 11.83 -3.47
CA ARG A 318 24.24 11.89 -3.60
C ARG A 318 23.63 13.13 -2.96
N ILE A 319 24.19 13.56 -1.83
CA ILE A 319 23.68 14.67 -1.01
C ILE A 319 24.75 15.76 -0.99
N ILE A 320 24.42 16.92 -1.57
CA ILE A 320 25.30 18.08 -1.68
C ILE A 320 24.64 19.25 -0.94
N THR A 321 24.98 19.40 0.35
CA THR A 321 24.49 20.48 1.22
C THR A 321 25.33 21.75 1.04
N THR A 322 26.65 21.61 1.11
CA THR A 322 27.64 22.69 0.96
C THR A 322 28.62 22.41 -0.19
N ILE A 323 29.21 23.48 -0.72
CA ILE A 323 30.29 23.42 -1.71
C ILE A 323 31.62 23.30 -0.93
N PRO A 324 32.59 22.48 -1.37
CA PRO A 324 33.93 22.44 -0.78
C PRO A 324 34.66 23.79 -0.82
N ASP A 325 35.03 24.29 0.36
CA ASP A 325 35.98 25.39 0.51
C ASP A 325 37.43 24.96 0.22
N ILE A 326 38.37 25.92 0.18
CA ILE A 326 39.79 25.70 -0.12
C ILE A 326 40.45 24.71 0.86
N ASP A 327 40.01 24.67 2.12
CA ASP A 327 40.54 23.79 3.18
C ASP A 327 39.88 22.38 3.22
N CYS A 328 39.01 22.06 2.26
CA CYS A 328 38.31 20.78 2.21
C CYS A 328 39.24 19.59 1.87
N ASP A 329 38.70 18.38 1.78
CA ASP A 329 39.44 17.23 1.28
C ASP A 329 39.69 17.37 -0.24
N PRO A 330 40.95 17.42 -0.73
CA PRO A 330 41.21 17.50 -2.16
C PRO A 330 40.72 16.27 -2.95
N VAL A 331 40.50 15.12 -2.27
CA VAL A 331 39.88 13.94 -2.87
C VAL A 331 38.39 14.18 -3.11
N GLU A 332 37.69 14.72 -2.11
CA GLU A 332 36.27 15.11 -2.20
C GLU A 332 36.04 16.20 -3.26
N LEU A 333 36.85 17.26 -3.24
CA LEU A 333 36.82 18.33 -4.24
C LEU A 333 37.01 17.78 -5.66
N HIS A 334 37.97 16.87 -5.87
CA HIS A 334 38.20 16.28 -7.20
C HIS A 334 37.00 15.46 -7.68
N PHE A 335 36.44 14.59 -6.84
CA PHE A 335 35.30 13.75 -7.26
C PHE A 335 34.02 14.56 -7.46
N LEU A 336 33.72 15.54 -6.61
CA LEU A 336 32.59 16.47 -6.80
C LEU A 336 32.73 17.28 -8.08
N TYR A 337 33.93 17.79 -8.36
CA TYR A 337 34.24 18.46 -9.62
C TYR A 337 34.01 17.55 -10.83
N SER A 338 34.54 16.32 -10.79
CA SER A 338 34.38 15.38 -11.91
C SER A 338 32.93 14.95 -12.12
N GLN A 339 32.15 14.79 -11.05
CA GLN A 339 30.70 14.57 -11.12
C GLN A 339 29.99 15.77 -11.76
N ALA A 340 30.29 17.00 -11.34
CA ALA A 340 29.70 18.20 -11.93
C ALA A 340 30.07 18.40 -13.42
N VAL A 341 31.25 17.95 -13.85
CA VAL A 341 31.64 17.91 -15.26
C VAL A 341 30.77 16.92 -16.04
N TYR A 342 30.63 15.68 -15.56
CA TYR A 342 29.82 14.65 -16.23
C TYR A 342 28.37 15.14 -16.47
N HIS A 343 27.72 15.66 -15.43
CA HIS A 343 26.37 16.21 -15.51
C HIS A 343 26.24 17.51 -16.32
N THR A 344 27.36 18.14 -16.70
CA THR A 344 27.40 19.33 -17.57
C THR A 344 27.73 19.00 -19.03
N VAL A 345 28.52 17.95 -19.28
CA VAL A 345 29.13 17.66 -20.59
C VAL A 345 28.57 16.37 -21.21
N ASP A 346 28.63 15.26 -20.49
CA ASP A 346 28.20 13.95 -20.99
C ASP A 346 26.67 13.79 -20.97
N ASP A 347 26.05 14.20 -19.85
CA ASP A 347 24.64 13.92 -19.50
C ASP A 347 23.71 15.14 -19.74
N ASP A 348 24.28 16.35 -19.73
CA ASP A 348 23.60 17.66 -19.86
C ASP A 348 22.42 17.89 -18.88
N GLU A 349 22.41 17.15 -17.76
CA GLU A 349 21.39 17.14 -16.71
C GLU A 349 21.08 18.55 -16.17
N TYR A 350 22.08 19.42 -16.08
CA TYR A 350 21.93 20.79 -15.59
C TYR A 350 21.38 21.79 -16.63
N GLN A 351 21.27 21.39 -17.91
CA GLN A 351 20.72 22.18 -19.03
C GLN A 351 21.27 23.62 -19.14
N LEU A 352 22.57 23.80 -18.90
CA LEU A 352 23.16 25.13 -18.74
C LEU A 352 23.09 25.97 -20.04
N PRO A 353 23.00 27.31 -19.94
CA PRO A 353 23.12 28.21 -21.09
C PRO A 353 24.48 28.08 -21.78
N SER A 354 24.53 28.14 -23.11
CA SER A 354 25.77 27.96 -23.89
C SER A 354 26.91 28.89 -23.45
N SER A 355 26.58 30.13 -23.05
CA SER A 355 27.53 31.11 -22.50
C SER A 355 28.13 30.70 -21.15
N THR A 356 27.43 29.89 -20.35
CA THR A 356 27.91 29.28 -19.11
C THR A 356 28.74 28.03 -19.41
N CYS A 357 28.30 27.19 -20.36
CA CYS A 357 29.07 26.01 -20.79
C CYS A 357 30.47 26.39 -21.28
N ILE A 358 30.59 27.47 -22.08
CA ILE A 358 31.87 28.00 -22.55
C ILE A 358 32.75 28.50 -21.39
N GLN A 359 32.17 29.13 -20.35
CA GLN A 359 32.92 29.55 -19.16
C GLN A 359 33.42 28.35 -18.34
N LEU A 360 32.59 27.32 -18.19
CA LEU A 360 32.93 26.07 -17.52
C LEU A 360 33.99 25.29 -18.30
N ALA A 361 33.93 25.25 -19.63
CA ALA A 361 34.97 24.70 -20.49
C ALA A 361 36.32 25.41 -20.30
N GLY A 362 36.32 26.75 -20.22
CA GLY A 362 37.53 27.55 -19.94
C GLY A 362 38.13 27.29 -18.55
N LEU A 363 37.32 26.94 -17.55
CA LEU A 363 37.79 26.49 -16.24
C LEU A 363 38.24 25.02 -16.27
N HIS A 364 37.59 24.17 -17.04
CA HIS A 364 37.94 22.76 -17.23
C HIS A 364 39.32 22.61 -17.88
N ALA A 365 39.60 23.43 -18.90
CA ALA A 365 40.89 23.50 -19.57
C ALA A 365 42.06 23.77 -18.59
N GLN A 366 41.91 24.69 -17.63
CA GLN A 366 42.93 24.97 -16.61
C GLN A 366 43.18 23.76 -15.69
N VAL A 367 42.14 22.95 -15.44
CA VAL A 367 42.24 21.74 -14.60
C VAL A 367 42.88 20.57 -15.33
N LEU A 368 42.73 20.47 -16.65
CA LEU A 368 43.37 19.46 -17.51
C LEU A 368 44.81 19.83 -17.90
N HIS A 369 45.03 21.06 -18.40
CA HIS A 369 46.25 21.44 -19.11
C HIS A 369 47.18 22.39 -18.34
N GLY A 370 46.74 22.96 -17.22
CA GLY A 370 47.45 24.05 -16.56
C GLY A 370 47.23 25.38 -17.28
N ASP A 371 48.17 26.32 -17.13
CA ASP A 371 48.03 27.69 -17.67
C ASP A 371 47.94 27.75 -19.20
N TYR A 372 47.44 28.89 -19.69
CA TYR A 372 47.12 29.09 -21.10
C TYR A 372 48.36 29.41 -21.97
N GLU A 373 48.53 28.65 -23.06
CA GLU A 373 49.56 28.83 -24.07
C GLU A 373 48.93 29.26 -25.41
N GLU A 374 49.42 30.35 -26.01
CA GLU A 374 48.83 30.92 -27.25
C GLU A 374 49.02 30.04 -28.49
N GLU A 375 50.13 29.30 -28.58
CA GLU A 375 50.47 28.45 -29.74
C GLU A 375 49.80 27.07 -29.67
N ASN A 376 49.24 26.67 -28.53
CA ASN A 376 48.87 25.27 -28.24
C ASN A 376 47.38 24.96 -28.43
N ILE A 377 46.78 25.46 -29.53
CA ILE A 377 45.35 25.31 -29.85
C ILE A 377 44.93 23.83 -30.00
N PHE A 378 45.88 22.95 -30.34
CA PHE A 378 45.65 21.50 -30.42
C PHE A 378 45.16 20.86 -29.10
N ARG A 379 45.30 21.52 -27.94
CA ARG A 379 44.74 21.04 -26.67
C ARG A 379 43.20 20.99 -26.64
N TYR A 380 42.52 21.77 -27.49
CA TYR A 380 41.06 21.95 -27.45
C TYR A 380 40.32 21.23 -28.60
N THR A 381 40.98 20.29 -29.30
CA THR A 381 40.37 19.58 -30.46
C THR A 381 39.37 18.51 -30.06
N GLU A 382 39.46 17.95 -28.85
CA GLU A 382 38.52 16.96 -28.30
C GLU A 382 37.32 17.68 -27.68
N VAL A 383 36.55 18.41 -28.50
CA VAL A 383 35.51 19.35 -28.07
C VAL A 383 34.43 18.70 -27.19
N ASP A 384 34.11 17.44 -27.48
CA ASP A 384 33.14 16.62 -26.72
C ASP A 384 33.52 16.44 -25.24
N SER A 385 34.79 16.66 -24.86
CA SER A 385 35.24 16.63 -23.46
C SER A 385 35.02 17.94 -22.69
N PHE A 386 34.61 19.00 -23.39
CA PHE A 386 34.45 20.36 -22.83
C PHE A 386 33.01 20.89 -22.88
N LEU A 387 32.20 20.47 -23.84
CA LEU A 387 30.86 21.02 -24.13
C LEU A 387 29.87 19.89 -24.45
N CYS A 388 28.64 20.01 -23.93
CA CYS A 388 27.57 19.06 -24.21
C CYS A 388 27.04 19.17 -25.65
N LYS A 389 26.53 18.05 -26.18
CA LYS A 389 26.02 17.90 -27.56
C LYS A 389 25.00 18.98 -27.94
N ARG A 390 24.06 19.32 -27.05
CA ARG A 390 23.08 20.41 -27.25
C ARG A 390 23.75 21.73 -27.62
N VAL A 391 24.87 22.09 -27.00
CA VAL A 391 25.61 23.32 -27.32
C VAL A 391 26.33 23.16 -28.67
N LEU A 392 27.00 22.04 -28.90
CA LEU A 392 27.74 21.74 -30.14
C LEU A 392 26.83 21.76 -31.38
N ASP A 393 25.63 21.18 -31.28
CA ASP A 393 24.62 21.12 -32.34
C ASP A 393 23.91 22.46 -32.56
N SER A 394 23.84 23.33 -31.54
CA SER A 394 23.06 24.58 -31.60
C SER A 394 23.70 25.69 -32.44
N GLU A 395 25.04 25.75 -32.51
CA GLU A 395 25.76 26.85 -33.16
C GLU A 395 27.00 26.36 -33.90
N ALA A 396 27.11 26.65 -35.21
CA ALA A 396 28.28 26.32 -36.02
C ALA A 396 29.48 27.25 -35.74
N ARG A 397 30.11 27.11 -34.57
CA ARG A 397 31.29 27.87 -34.14
C ARG A 397 32.60 27.10 -34.33
N ASN A 398 33.72 27.83 -34.34
CA ASN A 398 35.06 27.24 -34.18
C ASN A 398 35.30 26.95 -32.69
N TRP A 399 34.73 25.86 -32.19
CA TRP A 399 34.74 25.52 -30.76
C TRP A 399 36.14 25.45 -30.12
N PRO A 400 37.19 24.87 -30.75
CA PRO A 400 38.55 24.89 -30.20
C PRO A 400 39.07 26.33 -29.95
N LEU A 401 38.73 27.28 -30.82
CA LEU A 401 39.10 28.69 -30.64
C LEU A 401 38.32 29.33 -29.49
N GLU A 402 37.00 29.15 -29.43
CA GLU A 402 36.14 29.67 -28.35
C GLU A 402 36.58 29.14 -26.97
N ILE A 403 36.87 27.84 -26.87
CA ILE A 403 37.38 27.22 -25.63
C ILE A 403 38.77 27.80 -25.27
N SER A 404 39.65 28.02 -26.25
CA SER A 404 40.96 28.65 -25.98
C SER A 404 40.84 30.09 -25.46
N LEU A 405 39.89 30.87 -25.99
CA LEU A 405 39.61 32.24 -25.54
C LEU A 405 38.97 32.24 -24.14
N ALA A 406 38.06 31.29 -23.87
CA ALA A 406 37.51 31.08 -22.54
C ALA A 406 38.59 30.65 -21.53
N HIS A 407 39.53 29.80 -21.93
CA HIS A 407 40.66 29.38 -21.10
C HIS A 407 41.55 30.58 -20.74
N LYS A 408 41.94 31.39 -21.74
CA LYS A 408 42.70 32.65 -21.55
C LYS A 408 41.99 33.64 -20.61
N LYS A 409 40.67 33.74 -20.68
CA LYS A 409 39.86 34.72 -19.94
C LYS A 409 39.44 34.27 -18.54
N PHE A 410 39.14 32.98 -18.36
CA PHE A 410 38.52 32.45 -17.14
C PHE A 410 39.37 31.42 -16.39
N GLY A 411 40.28 30.70 -17.06
CA GLY A 411 41.16 29.70 -16.43
C GLY A 411 42.50 30.28 -15.99
N ASN A 412 43.18 30.97 -16.91
CA ASN A 412 44.60 31.34 -16.83
C ASN A 412 45.05 31.94 -15.48
N GLY A 413 46.19 31.48 -14.97
CA GLY A 413 46.82 31.94 -13.72
C GLY A 413 46.23 31.34 -12.44
N LYS A 414 45.25 30.43 -12.53
CA LYS A 414 44.58 29.84 -11.37
C LYS A 414 45.14 28.47 -11.02
N LYS A 415 45.26 28.19 -9.72
CA LYS A 415 45.66 26.86 -9.25
C LYS A 415 44.56 25.84 -9.51
N LYS A 416 44.92 24.57 -9.75
CA LYS A 416 43.97 23.50 -10.08
C LYS A 416 42.77 23.42 -9.11
N HIS A 417 43.00 23.45 -7.80
CA HIS A 417 41.92 23.46 -6.80
C HIS A 417 41.03 24.70 -6.88
N GLU A 418 41.61 25.87 -7.17
CA GLU A 418 40.86 27.13 -7.30
C GLU A 418 39.98 27.11 -8.55
N ALA A 419 40.47 26.57 -9.67
CA ALA A 419 39.67 26.35 -10.87
C ALA A 419 38.52 25.36 -10.63
N GLN A 420 38.76 24.27 -9.87
CA GLN A 420 37.72 23.31 -9.48
C GLN A 420 36.64 23.94 -8.57
N ILE A 421 37.04 24.71 -7.56
CA ILE A 421 36.10 25.42 -6.66
C ILE A 421 35.29 26.47 -7.43
N ARG A 422 35.92 27.23 -8.34
CA ARG A 422 35.21 28.20 -9.20
C ARG A 422 34.26 27.51 -10.20
N TYR A 423 34.61 26.34 -10.73
CA TYR A 423 33.73 25.54 -11.58
C TYR A 423 32.47 25.13 -10.81
N LEU A 424 32.65 24.54 -9.63
CA LEU A 424 31.55 24.13 -8.73
C LEU A 424 30.70 25.34 -8.31
N SER A 425 31.33 26.47 -7.99
CA SER A 425 30.64 27.72 -7.60
C SER A 425 29.85 28.37 -8.74
N LEU A 426 30.21 28.13 -10.02
CA LEU A 426 29.39 28.52 -11.16
C LEU A 426 28.21 27.56 -11.34
N ALA A 427 28.47 26.26 -11.34
CA ALA A 427 27.45 25.23 -11.53
C ALA A 427 26.38 25.27 -10.42
N SER A 428 26.78 25.54 -9.17
CA SER A 428 25.89 25.61 -8.01
C SER A 428 24.89 26.77 -8.01
N GLN A 429 24.95 27.68 -8.98
CA GLN A 429 23.98 28.77 -9.14
C GLN A 429 22.71 28.31 -9.89
N PHE A 430 22.72 27.11 -10.46
CA PHE A 430 21.63 26.59 -11.28
C PHE A 430 20.72 25.62 -10.48
N PRO A 431 19.38 25.67 -10.65
CA PRO A 431 18.45 24.97 -9.76
C PRO A 431 18.58 23.43 -9.72
N LEU A 432 19.17 22.82 -10.76
CA LEU A 432 19.35 21.37 -10.87
C LEU A 432 20.71 20.89 -10.35
N PHE A 433 21.55 21.78 -9.80
CA PHE A 433 22.84 21.37 -9.23
C PHE A 433 22.63 20.48 -8.00
N GLY A 434 23.04 19.21 -8.11
CA GLY A 434 22.90 18.23 -7.04
C GLY A 434 21.47 17.77 -6.77
N SER A 435 20.53 17.92 -7.71
CA SER A 435 19.23 17.25 -7.62
C SER A 435 19.37 15.74 -7.85
N ASN A 436 18.55 14.96 -7.16
CA ASN A 436 18.30 13.56 -7.47
C ASN A 436 17.00 13.48 -8.29
N HIS A 437 17.04 12.82 -9.43
CA HIS A 437 15.93 12.76 -10.39
C HIS A 437 15.15 11.45 -10.32
N PHE A 438 13.81 11.55 -10.27
CA PHE A 438 12.91 10.41 -10.16
C PHE A 438 11.75 10.54 -11.15
N LEU A 439 11.57 9.53 -12.01
CA LEU A 439 10.44 9.46 -12.94
C LEU A 439 9.13 9.20 -12.16
N ALA A 440 8.15 10.08 -12.33
CA ALA A 440 6.90 10.05 -11.59
C ALA A 440 5.67 10.22 -12.50
N TYR A 441 4.60 9.48 -12.18
CA TYR A 441 3.32 9.53 -12.89
C TYR A 441 2.31 10.37 -12.11
N TYR A 442 1.93 11.53 -12.64
CA TYR A 442 1.02 12.42 -11.93
C TYR A 442 -0.42 11.88 -11.90
N LYS A 443 -1.09 12.02 -10.75
CA LYS A 443 -2.47 11.55 -10.49
C LYS A 443 -3.46 12.69 -10.17
N GLY A 444 -3.01 13.94 -10.23
CA GLY A 444 -3.87 15.12 -10.10
C GLY A 444 -4.32 15.68 -11.45
N TYR A 445 -4.76 16.94 -11.46
CA TYR A 445 -5.20 17.65 -12.67
C TYR A 445 -4.11 18.60 -13.17
N TRP A 446 -3.33 18.19 -14.16
CA TRP A 446 -2.36 19.04 -14.87
C TRP A 446 -2.49 18.79 -16.37
N ILE A 447 -2.19 19.82 -17.16
CA ILE A 447 -2.32 19.82 -18.62
C ILE A 447 -1.01 19.36 -19.30
N LEU A 448 0.14 19.50 -18.62
CA LEU A 448 1.50 19.30 -19.15
C LEU A 448 1.97 17.83 -19.23
N GLY A 449 1.04 16.88 -19.33
CA GLY A 449 1.33 15.45 -19.46
C GLY A 449 1.22 14.62 -18.17
N LEU A 450 1.33 13.29 -18.34
CA LEU A 450 1.21 12.32 -17.24
C LEU A 450 2.55 11.92 -16.62
N GLU A 451 3.65 12.00 -17.39
CA GLU A 451 5.01 11.65 -16.97
C GLU A 451 5.81 12.92 -16.72
N ILE A 452 6.37 13.05 -15.51
CA ILE A 452 7.25 14.15 -15.12
C ILE A 452 8.50 13.63 -14.42
N LEU A 453 9.52 14.48 -14.32
CA LEU A 453 10.71 14.22 -13.52
C LEU A 453 10.63 15.04 -12.23
N ILE A 454 10.66 14.36 -11.07
CA ILE A 454 10.77 14.99 -9.76
C ILE A 454 12.26 15.10 -9.44
N ALA A 455 12.76 16.32 -9.37
CA ALA A 455 14.10 16.68 -8.92
C ALA A 455 14.05 17.04 -7.43
N VAL A 456 14.88 16.43 -6.59
CA VAL A 456 14.98 16.77 -5.16
C VAL A 456 16.41 17.13 -4.80
N ASN A 457 16.63 18.35 -4.32
CA ASN A 457 17.95 18.88 -3.97
C ASN A 457 17.93 19.52 -2.57
N LYS A 458 19.03 20.17 -2.15
CA LYS A 458 19.12 20.84 -0.83
C LYS A 458 18.14 22.00 -0.62
N ASP A 459 17.66 22.63 -1.69
CA ASP A 459 16.84 23.84 -1.63
C ASP A 459 15.34 23.50 -1.59
N GLY A 460 14.96 22.38 -2.22
CA GLY A 460 13.57 21.94 -2.26
C GLY A 460 13.28 20.80 -3.24
N ILE A 461 12.02 20.74 -3.65
CA ILE A 461 11.46 19.77 -4.60
C ILE A 461 11.04 20.51 -5.87
N LYS A 462 11.51 20.06 -7.02
CA LYS A 462 11.35 20.68 -8.33
C LYS A 462 10.66 19.72 -9.29
N PHE A 463 9.77 20.23 -10.13
CA PHE A 463 9.06 19.43 -11.14
C PHE A 463 9.43 19.90 -12.54
N ILE A 464 9.81 18.94 -13.39
CA ILE A 464 10.38 19.16 -14.73
C ILE A 464 9.54 18.37 -15.75
N SER A 465 9.22 19.00 -16.88
CA SER A 465 8.48 18.35 -17.97
C SER A 465 9.42 17.57 -18.89
N LEU A 466 9.12 16.29 -19.15
CA LEU A 466 9.88 15.49 -20.13
C LEU A 466 9.66 15.95 -21.58
N GLN A 467 8.61 16.71 -21.87
CA GLN A 467 8.28 17.17 -23.23
C GLN A 467 8.91 18.52 -23.59
N GLN A 468 9.22 19.34 -22.59
CA GLN A 468 9.74 20.71 -22.78
C GLN A 468 11.10 20.92 -22.09
N THR A 469 11.60 19.93 -21.33
CA THR A 469 12.83 19.95 -20.51
C THR A 469 12.90 21.02 -19.41
N GLU A 470 12.05 22.05 -19.45
CA GLU A 470 11.97 23.14 -18.47
C GLU A 470 11.38 22.71 -17.11
N MET A 471 11.88 23.36 -16.05
CA MET A 471 11.37 23.30 -14.69
C MET A 471 10.19 24.28 -14.54
N PHE A 472 8.98 23.76 -14.33
CA PHE A 472 7.76 24.57 -14.25
C PHE A 472 7.30 24.88 -12.82
N GLN A 473 7.86 24.19 -11.82
CA GLN A 473 7.53 24.40 -10.41
C GLN A 473 8.76 24.09 -9.54
N ASP A 474 9.07 24.99 -8.61
CA ASP A 474 10.03 24.80 -7.50
C ASP A 474 9.28 24.97 -6.17
N ILE A 475 9.57 24.14 -5.17
CA ILE A 475 8.89 24.08 -3.87
C ILE A 475 9.96 24.00 -2.79
N ALA A 476 10.18 25.11 -2.08
CA ALA A 476 11.13 25.14 -0.98
C ALA A 476 10.64 24.27 0.20
N TYR A 477 11.56 23.64 0.94
CA TYR A 477 11.19 22.77 2.07
C TYR A 477 10.33 23.43 3.16
N MET A 478 10.42 24.76 3.32
CA MET A 478 9.57 25.50 4.27
C MET A 478 8.10 25.63 3.81
N GLU A 479 7.81 25.47 2.51
CA GLU A 479 6.45 25.52 1.96
C GLU A 479 5.71 24.20 2.15
N LEU A 480 6.38 23.06 2.37
CA LEU A 480 5.77 21.74 2.53
C LEU A 480 5.13 21.58 3.92
N GLU A 481 3.87 21.19 4.00
CA GLU A 481 3.15 20.91 5.25
C GLU A 481 3.43 19.49 5.74
N SER A 482 3.18 18.51 4.87
CA SER A 482 3.48 17.10 5.10
C SER A 482 3.70 16.40 3.77
N VAL A 483 4.41 15.27 3.82
CA VAL A 483 4.58 14.37 2.68
C VAL A 483 4.04 13.00 3.06
N ILE A 484 2.99 12.55 2.39
CA ILE A 484 2.32 11.27 2.69
C ILE A 484 2.80 10.22 1.69
N GLY A 485 3.43 9.16 2.20
CA GLY A 485 3.88 8.02 1.41
C GLY A 485 2.99 6.79 1.65
N ASP A 486 2.43 6.25 0.57
CA ASP A 486 1.65 5.01 0.54
C ASP A 486 2.40 3.94 -0.27
N THR A 487 2.89 2.92 0.44
CA THR A 487 3.67 1.82 -0.16
C THR A 487 2.84 0.83 -0.98
N ASP A 488 1.54 0.77 -0.77
CA ASP A 488 0.66 -0.27 -1.31
C ASP A 488 0.08 0.18 -2.66
N ASN A 489 -0.24 1.47 -2.82
CA ASN A 489 -0.59 2.07 -4.11
C ASN A 489 0.59 2.78 -4.81
N ARG A 490 1.81 2.73 -4.24
CA ARG A 490 3.05 3.39 -4.72
C ARG A 490 2.96 4.91 -4.87
N THR A 491 2.06 5.56 -4.14
CA THR A 491 1.80 7.00 -4.27
C THR A 491 2.52 7.84 -3.21
N ILE A 492 3.04 8.99 -3.63
CA ILE A 492 3.44 10.09 -2.75
C ILE A 492 2.44 11.23 -2.90
N THR A 493 2.15 11.92 -1.81
CA THR A 493 1.35 13.16 -1.78
C THR A 493 2.14 14.26 -1.10
N PHE A 494 2.32 15.40 -1.78
CA PHE A 494 2.93 16.61 -1.24
C PHE A 494 1.82 17.61 -0.91
N LEU A 495 1.76 18.09 0.34
CA LEU A 495 0.83 19.12 0.81
C LEU A 495 1.60 20.41 1.12
N LEU A 496 1.03 21.59 0.81
CA LEU A 496 1.68 22.90 1.00
C LEU A 496 1.03 23.75 2.11
N LYS A 497 1.85 24.30 3.02
CA LYS A 497 1.44 25.02 4.25
C LYS A 497 0.62 26.28 4.00
N ASN A 498 0.84 26.98 2.89
CA ASN A 498 0.11 28.18 2.51
C ASN A 498 0.29 28.43 1.00
N CYS A 499 -0.75 28.17 0.20
CA CYS A 499 -0.78 28.64 -1.18
C CYS A 499 -1.30 30.07 -1.25
N VAL A 500 -0.56 30.94 -1.93
CA VAL A 500 -1.11 32.14 -2.57
C VAL A 500 -2.25 31.72 -3.50
N ALA A 501 -3.30 32.54 -3.61
CA ALA A 501 -4.47 32.25 -4.44
C ALA A 501 -4.05 31.83 -5.86
N GLY A 502 -4.63 30.71 -6.35
CA GLY A 502 -4.32 30.11 -7.65
C GLY A 502 -3.27 29.00 -7.65
N LYS A 503 -2.42 28.84 -6.63
CA LYS A 503 -1.49 27.68 -6.55
C LYS A 503 -2.17 26.45 -5.94
N GLN A 504 -2.00 25.30 -6.60
CA GLN A 504 -2.53 24.01 -6.14
C GLN A 504 -1.86 23.55 -4.83
N LYS A 505 -2.67 23.29 -3.79
CA LYS A 505 -2.19 22.94 -2.42
C LYS A 505 -1.65 21.52 -2.27
N CYS A 506 -2.01 20.60 -3.16
CA CYS A 506 -1.79 19.16 -2.99
C CYS A 506 -1.44 18.48 -4.32
N PHE A 507 -0.29 17.83 -4.40
CA PHE A 507 0.17 17.09 -5.58
C PHE A 507 0.33 15.61 -5.28
N VAL A 508 -0.23 14.73 -6.12
CA VAL A 508 -0.20 13.27 -5.94
C VAL A 508 0.50 12.62 -7.13
N PHE A 509 1.51 11.80 -6.89
CA PHE A 509 2.26 11.07 -7.94
C PHE A 509 2.40 9.59 -7.58
N GLU A 510 2.37 8.71 -8.58
CA GLU A 510 2.81 7.32 -8.48
C GLU A 510 4.31 7.23 -8.82
N LEU A 511 5.08 6.54 -7.98
CA LEU A 511 6.53 6.44 -8.04
C LEU A 511 6.98 4.98 -7.88
N ASN A 512 7.74 4.47 -8.85
CA ASN A 512 8.38 3.15 -8.70
C ASN A 512 9.42 3.14 -7.57
N GLU A 513 10.14 4.25 -7.36
CA GLU A 513 11.18 4.40 -6.34
C GLU A 513 10.71 5.17 -5.08
N LEU A 514 9.43 5.08 -4.72
CA LEU A 514 8.82 5.82 -3.59
C LEU A 514 9.70 5.87 -2.33
N LYS A 515 10.30 4.74 -1.93
CA LYS A 515 11.21 4.68 -0.77
C LYS A 515 12.43 5.59 -0.91
N GLY A 516 13.08 5.58 -2.08
CA GLY A 516 14.30 6.34 -2.36
C GLY A 516 14.07 7.86 -2.34
N VAL A 517 12.87 8.29 -2.79
CA VAL A 517 12.38 9.68 -2.69
C VAL A 517 12.14 10.04 -1.23
N CYS A 518 11.35 9.24 -0.50
CA CYS A 518 11.01 9.51 0.89
C CYS A 518 12.26 9.57 1.80
N GLN A 519 13.18 8.61 1.71
CA GLN A 519 14.40 8.61 2.51
C GLN A 519 15.24 9.87 2.29
N LEU A 520 15.33 10.34 1.05
CA LEU A 520 16.12 11.52 0.70
C LEU A 520 15.46 12.81 1.21
N ILE A 521 14.13 12.92 1.13
CA ILE A 521 13.39 14.03 1.74
C ILE A 521 13.53 14.01 3.27
N ASP A 522 13.44 12.85 3.92
CA ASP A 522 13.65 12.71 5.38
C ASP A 522 15.11 12.99 5.80
N THR A 523 16.06 12.90 4.87
CA THR A 523 17.47 13.29 5.11
C THR A 523 17.67 14.81 5.03
N PHE A 524 16.95 15.51 4.14
CA PHE A 524 17.00 16.98 4.03
C PHE A 524 16.09 17.70 5.05
N LEU A 525 14.90 17.17 5.34
CA LEU A 525 13.99 17.66 6.38
C LEU A 525 13.36 16.48 7.17
N PRO A 526 14.03 16.00 8.23
CA PRO A 526 13.56 14.85 8.98
C PRO A 526 12.21 15.10 9.68
N ASN A 527 11.37 14.07 9.72
CA ASN A 527 10.00 14.07 10.26
C ASN A 527 8.94 14.80 9.42
N LEU A 528 9.25 15.27 8.20
CA LEU A 528 8.23 15.81 7.27
C LEU A 528 7.29 14.70 6.75
N ILE A 529 7.78 13.46 6.68
CA ILE A 529 7.05 12.35 6.06
C ILE A 529 6.13 11.64 7.05
N VAL A 530 4.84 11.75 6.76
CA VAL A 530 3.79 10.96 7.40
C VAL A 530 3.52 9.74 6.52
N TRP A 531 4.27 8.66 6.75
CA TRP A 531 3.93 7.37 6.16
C TRP A 531 2.47 7.01 6.51
N GLU A 532 1.63 6.73 5.50
CA GLU A 532 0.31 6.19 5.76
C GLU A 532 0.51 4.77 6.33
N LYS A 533 0.24 4.62 7.62
CA LYS A 533 0.77 3.50 8.40
C LYS A 533 0.09 2.18 8.05
N SER A 534 0.63 1.48 7.04
CA SER A 534 0.53 0.02 7.00
C SER A 534 1.00 -0.51 8.35
N PHE A 535 0.13 -1.24 9.06
CA PHE A 535 0.14 -1.27 10.53
C PHE A 535 1.37 -1.99 11.11
N GLN A 536 2.46 -1.27 11.38
CA GLN A 536 3.73 -1.82 11.87
C GLN A 536 3.91 -1.76 13.40
N ASP A 537 2.93 -2.29 14.14
CA ASP A 537 3.24 -2.89 15.45
C ASP A 537 4.11 -4.15 15.24
N ASN A 538 5.40 -4.07 15.58
CA ASN A 538 6.31 -5.22 15.62
C ASN A 538 6.08 -6.06 16.90
N LYS A 539 4.90 -6.68 16.98
CA LYS A 539 4.55 -7.63 18.05
C LYS A 539 5.29 -8.95 17.86
N SER A 540 5.76 -9.49 18.97
CA SER A 540 6.68 -10.62 19.02
C SER A 540 5.96 -11.97 19.13
N GLU A 541 6.70 -13.07 18.97
CA GLU A 541 6.22 -14.44 19.22
C GLU A 541 5.72 -14.63 20.68
N TYR A 542 6.31 -13.90 21.64
CA TYR A 542 5.86 -13.87 23.03
C TYR A 542 4.48 -13.23 23.19
N ASP A 543 4.18 -12.17 22.44
CA ASP A 543 2.85 -11.53 22.45
C ASP A 543 1.77 -12.45 21.86
N TRP A 544 2.11 -13.29 20.88
CA TRP A 544 1.20 -14.30 20.33
C TRP A 544 0.85 -15.39 21.34
N LEU A 545 1.86 -15.90 22.07
CA LEU A 545 1.65 -16.87 23.16
C LEU A 545 0.70 -16.31 24.22
N LYS A 546 0.99 -15.10 24.72
CA LYS A 546 0.17 -14.40 25.71
C LYS A 546 -1.27 -14.19 25.22
N LEU A 547 -1.46 -13.67 24.01
CA LEU A 547 -2.80 -13.48 23.43
C LEU A 547 -3.55 -14.81 23.26
N ASN A 548 -2.86 -15.92 22.97
CA ASN A 548 -3.53 -17.22 22.90
C ASN A 548 -3.95 -17.75 24.28
N GLU A 549 -3.18 -17.48 25.34
CA GLU A 549 -3.60 -17.77 26.73
C GLU A 549 -4.80 -16.92 27.17
N GLU A 550 -4.78 -15.61 26.90
CA GLU A 550 -5.93 -14.70 27.12
C GLU A 550 -7.17 -15.16 26.35
N THR A 551 -6.98 -15.64 25.12
CA THR A 551 -8.07 -16.19 24.28
C THR A 551 -8.62 -17.52 24.86
N ASP A 552 -7.76 -18.44 25.31
CA ASP A 552 -8.19 -19.70 25.97
C ASP A 552 -8.85 -19.43 27.34
N LEU A 553 -8.49 -18.35 28.03
CA LEU A 553 -9.19 -17.89 29.24
C LEU A 553 -10.58 -17.32 28.92
N CYS A 554 -10.70 -16.50 27.88
CA CYS A 554 -11.98 -15.92 27.43
C CYS A 554 -12.99 -17.02 27.02
N ARG A 555 -12.53 -18.09 26.34
CA ARG A 555 -13.35 -19.30 26.07
C ARG A 555 -13.88 -19.96 27.33
N LYS A 556 -13.07 -20.05 28.39
CA LYS A 556 -13.51 -20.61 29.68
C LYS A 556 -14.60 -19.72 30.31
N LYS A 557 -14.41 -18.39 30.32
CA LYS A 557 -15.44 -17.43 30.77
C LYS A 557 -16.77 -17.69 30.04
N LEU A 558 -16.77 -17.67 28.70
CA LEU A 558 -17.99 -17.83 27.86
C LEU A 558 -18.77 -19.12 28.16
N VAL A 559 -18.09 -20.22 28.49
CA VAL A 559 -18.73 -21.49 28.88
C VAL A 559 -19.23 -21.44 30.32
N GLN A 560 -18.44 -20.89 31.24
CA GLN A 560 -18.78 -20.80 32.67
C GLN A 560 -19.95 -19.85 32.96
N THR A 561 -20.05 -18.73 32.23
CA THR A 561 -21.23 -17.84 32.24
C THR A 561 -22.43 -18.45 31.53
N GLY A 562 -22.27 -19.60 30.88
CA GLY A 562 -23.31 -20.25 30.09
C GLY A 562 -23.71 -19.48 28.83
N THR A 563 -22.89 -18.51 28.40
CA THR A 563 -23.07 -17.74 27.15
C THR A 563 -22.84 -18.61 25.92
N ALA A 564 -21.95 -19.61 26.01
CA ALA A 564 -21.70 -20.60 24.97
C ALA A 564 -21.86 -22.05 25.48
N ARG A 565 -22.49 -22.91 24.67
CA ARG A 565 -22.59 -24.37 24.79
C ARG A 565 -21.35 -25.02 24.15
N LEU A 566 -20.79 -26.08 24.75
CA LEU A 566 -19.83 -26.94 24.02
C LEU A 566 -20.58 -27.79 22.98
N VAL A 567 -20.35 -27.50 21.70
CA VAL A 567 -20.83 -28.33 20.58
C VAL A 567 -20.19 -29.73 20.66
N ARG A 568 -21.02 -30.78 20.76
CA ARG A 568 -20.57 -32.17 20.85
C ARG A 568 -20.53 -32.83 19.46
N GLU A 569 -19.34 -32.93 18.86
CA GLU A 569 -19.13 -33.70 17.63
C GLU A 569 -19.16 -35.22 17.90
N SER A 570 -20.36 -35.81 17.84
CA SER A 570 -20.58 -37.27 17.92
C SER A 570 -20.23 -37.95 16.59
N GLY A 571 -18.92 -38.10 16.31
CA GLY A 571 -18.38 -38.40 14.97
C GLY A 571 -17.54 -39.67 14.78
N ILE A 572 -17.40 -40.56 15.78
CA ILE A 572 -16.79 -41.89 15.59
C ILE A 572 -17.76 -42.95 16.14
N GLY A 573 -18.14 -43.91 15.30
CA GLY A 573 -19.33 -44.73 15.51
C GLY A 573 -19.21 -45.83 16.57
N PHE A 574 -20.19 -45.88 17.48
CA PHE A 574 -20.47 -47.04 18.33
C PHE A 574 -21.77 -47.73 17.89
N PHE A 575 -21.66 -48.77 17.05
CA PHE A 575 -22.80 -49.61 16.67
C PHE A 575 -23.21 -50.57 17.80
N ARG A 576 -24.28 -50.29 18.54
CA ARG A 576 -24.97 -51.29 19.41
C ARG A 576 -26.47 -50.98 19.65
N SER A 577 -27.35 -51.32 18.71
CA SER A 577 -28.81 -51.48 18.99
C SER A 577 -29.66 -52.17 17.90
N ALA A 578 -29.07 -52.89 16.92
CA ALA A 578 -29.83 -53.38 15.74
C ALA A 578 -29.69 -54.88 15.38
N ILE A 579 -29.35 -55.77 16.33
CA ILE A 579 -29.42 -57.23 16.11
C ILE A 579 -30.22 -57.91 17.23
N ARG A 580 -31.49 -58.23 16.96
CA ARG A 580 -32.27 -59.24 17.70
C ARG A 580 -33.21 -60.00 16.76
N ARG A 581 -32.64 -60.85 15.90
CA ARG A 581 -33.37 -62.03 15.37
C ARG A 581 -32.44 -63.11 14.79
N LEU A 582 -31.79 -63.86 15.67
CA LEU A 582 -31.60 -65.31 15.53
C LEU A 582 -31.40 -65.91 16.93
N SER A 583 -31.52 -67.24 17.07
CA SER A 583 -31.95 -67.89 18.31
C SER A 583 -31.01 -68.99 18.81
N ARG A 584 -31.00 -69.21 20.14
CA ARG A 584 -30.55 -70.42 20.87
C ARG A 584 -29.14 -70.97 20.59
N ARG A 585 -28.23 -70.71 21.53
CA ARG A 585 -27.63 -71.69 22.50
C ARG A 585 -26.70 -70.91 23.43
N SER A 586 -26.95 -70.89 24.74
CA SER A 586 -26.66 -71.93 25.75
C SER A 586 -25.33 -71.66 26.47
N SER A 587 -25.44 -71.17 27.71
CA SER A 587 -24.65 -71.47 28.93
C SER A 587 -23.23 -72.08 28.75
N GLU A 588 -22.16 -71.60 29.40
CA GLU A 588 -21.95 -71.56 30.86
C GLU A 588 -20.68 -70.79 31.34
N LYS A 589 -20.71 -70.34 32.61
CA LYS A 589 -19.67 -70.33 33.69
C LYS A 589 -18.27 -69.65 33.55
N LEU A 590 -17.98 -68.81 34.57
CA LEU A 590 -16.68 -68.48 35.22
C LEU A 590 -16.13 -69.67 36.07
N PRO A 591 -14.99 -69.61 36.81
CA PRO A 591 -13.96 -68.57 37.03
C PRO A 591 -12.58 -69.03 36.43
N THR A 592 -11.33 -68.78 36.86
CA THR A 592 -10.57 -68.16 38.00
C THR A 592 -9.44 -67.24 37.44
N MET A 593 -8.53 -66.54 38.14
CA MET A 593 -7.71 -66.67 39.39
C MET A 593 -6.67 -67.82 39.33
N GLN A 594 -5.40 -67.71 39.80
CA GLN A 594 -4.63 -66.69 40.57
C GLN A 594 -3.10 -66.99 40.38
N ASP A 595 -2.04 -66.28 40.84
CA ASP A 595 -1.83 -65.01 41.58
C ASP A 595 -0.33 -64.53 41.46
N SER A 596 -0.02 -63.34 42.01
CA SER A 596 1.20 -63.02 42.82
C SER A 596 2.57 -62.72 42.17
N PRO A 597 3.55 -62.10 42.89
CA PRO A 597 3.39 -60.84 43.65
C PRO A 597 4.61 -59.84 43.62
N LYS A 598 4.30 -58.57 43.95
CA LYS A 598 5.03 -57.53 44.73
C LYS A 598 6.58 -57.56 44.90
N LYS A 599 7.18 -56.37 44.77
CA LYS A 599 7.88 -55.55 45.82
C LYS A 599 7.96 -54.09 45.31
N ASP A 600 7.49 -53.07 46.04
CA ASP A 600 8.16 -52.29 47.13
C ASP A 600 9.31 -51.40 46.58
N GLU A 601 9.49 -50.12 46.98
CA GLU A 601 9.12 -49.46 48.25
C GLU A 601 8.80 -47.93 48.08
N SER A 602 8.36 -47.25 49.15
CA SER A 602 8.05 -45.79 49.16
C SER A 602 8.24 -45.16 50.56
N PRO A 603 8.23 -43.81 50.69
CA PRO A 603 7.23 -43.14 51.54
C PRO A 603 6.52 -41.96 50.80
N VAL A 604 5.21 -41.64 50.95
CA VAL A 604 4.39 -41.33 52.16
C VAL A 604 4.80 -39.95 52.75
N ARG A 605 3.97 -38.91 52.98
CA ARG A 605 2.52 -38.68 53.28
C ARG A 605 2.04 -37.40 52.54
N ASN A 606 0.79 -36.93 52.51
CA ASN A 606 -0.47 -37.33 53.17
C ASN A 606 -1.67 -36.99 52.23
N SER A 607 -2.87 -37.53 52.49
CA SER A 607 -4.09 -37.21 51.74
C SER A 607 -5.04 -36.31 52.53
N ASP A 608 -5.71 -35.37 51.86
CA ASP A 608 -7.06 -34.94 52.21
C ASP A 608 -7.84 -34.54 50.95
N SER A 609 -9.17 -34.70 50.99
CA SER A 609 -10.01 -34.69 49.79
C SER A 609 -10.56 -33.30 49.44
N ASN A 610 -10.42 -32.92 48.16
CA ASN A 610 -11.36 -31.99 47.53
C ASN A 610 -11.65 -32.45 46.10
N GLN A 611 -12.89 -32.83 45.83
CA GLN A 611 -13.32 -33.42 44.57
C GLN A 611 -14.16 -32.42 43.79
N ASN A 612 -13.53 -31.60 42.94
CA ASN A 612 -14.23 -30.75 41.96
C ASN A 612 -13.35 -30.40 40.74
N ASP A 613 -14.02 -30.27 39.58
CA ASP A 613 -13.63 -29.52 38.38
C ASP A 613 -12.24 -29.70 37.75
N ILE A 614 -12.10 -30.76 36.93
CA ILE A 614 -11.29 -30.71 35.70
C ILE A 614 -12.22 -30.97 34.50
N LEU A 615 -12.87 -29.91 34.02
CA LEU A 615 -13.66 -29.92 32.78
C LEU A 615 -12.73 -29.92 31.54
N PRO A 616 -12.76 -30.94 30.67
CA PRO A 616 -11.80 -31.06 29.57
C PRO A 616 -12.12 -30.11 28.42
N THR A 617 -11.29 -29.06 28.28
CA THR A 617 -11.32 -28.13 27.14
C THR A 617 -10.75 -28.77 25.88
N LYS A 618 -11.56 -29.61 25.21
CA LYS A 618 -11.28 -30.07 23.83
C LYS A 618 -11.21 -28.86 22.91
N ARG A 619 -10.04 -28.55 22.35
CA ARG A 619 -9.83 -27.38 21.47
C ARG A 619 -10.65 -27.47 20.18
N ASP A 620 -10.92 -28.68 19.71
CA ASP A 620 -11.64 -29.01 18.47
C ASP A 620 -13.01 -28.32 18.35
N CYS A 621 -13.73 -28.12 19.45
CA CYS A 621 -15.06 -27.48 19.39
C CYS A 621 -15.02 -25.99 19.00
N TRP A 622 -13.86 -25.33 19.15
CA TRP A 622 -13.68 -23.90 18.81
C TRP A 622 -13.01 -23.64 17.45
N THR A 623 -12.52 -24.68 16.76
CA THR A 623 -11.84 -24.55 15.45
C THR A 623 -12.77 -24.74 14.25
N PHE A 624 -12.29 -24.34 13.06
CA PHE A 624 -12.92 -24.53 11.75
C PHE A 624 -13.53 -25.93 11.57
N THR A 625 -14.72 -26.01 10.99
CA THR A 625 -15.39 -27.28 10.68
C THR A 625 -16.15 -27.20 9.35
N LYS A 626 -16.11 -28.28 8.57
CA LYS A 626 -16.78 -28.37 7.27
C LYS A 626 -18.20 -28.94 7.35
N ASN A 627 -18.58 -29.49 8.50
CA ASN A 627 -19.88 -30.12 8.70
C ASN A 627 -20.89 -29.07 9.19
N PRO A 628 -22.16 -29.11 8.74
CA PRO A 628 -23.24 -28.34 9.34
C PRO A 628 -23.29 -28.52 10.87
N LEU A 629 -23.52 -27.43 11.60
CA LEU A 629 -23.80 -27.49 13.03
C LEU A 629 -25.11 -28.28 13.28
N ARG A 630 -25.23 -28.88 14.47
CA ARG A 630 -26.42 -29.62 14.92
C ARG A 630 -27.14 -28.98 16.12
N GLN A 631 -26.60 -27.86 16.58
CA GLN A 631 -27.04 -27.03 17.70
C GLN A 631 -26.28 -25.69 17.58
N SER A 632 -26.91 -24.63 18.06
CA SER A 632 -26.31 -23.30 18.24
C SER A 632 -25.10 -23.35 19.19
N ILE A 633 -24.19 -22.38 19.02
CA ILE A 633 -23.06 -22.17 19.92
C ILE A 633 -23.52 -21.43 21.18
N THR A 634 -24.41 -20.46 21.05
CA THR A 634 -25.08 -19.74 22.14
C THR A 634 -26.24 -20.56 22.73
N LYS A 635 -27.05 -19.96 23.61
CA LYS A 635 -28.33 -20.52 24.06
C LYS A 635 -29.46 -19.75 23.38
N LEU A 636 -30.06 -20.35 22.35
CA LEU A 636 -31.24 -19.85 21.68
C LEU A 636 -32.46 -20.72 22.00
N ASP A 637 -33.65 -20.15 21.77
CA ASP A 637 -34.93 -20.86 21.76
C ASP A 637 -35.14 -21.56 20.40
N GLY A 638 -36.08 -22.51 20.32
CA GLY A 638 -36.20 -23.47 19.21
C GLY A 638 -36.16 -22.85 17.81
N ASP A 639 -37.06 -21.90 17.54
CA ASP A 639 -37.20 -21.27 16.22
C ASP A 639 -35.92 -20.49 15.82
N LEU A 640 -35.32 -19.78 16.78
CA LEU A 640 -34.05 -19.06 16.60
C LEU A 640 -32.85 -20.00 16.47
N GLU A 641 -32.90 -21.19 17.08
CA GLU A 641 -31.88 -22.22 16.92
C GLU A 641 -31.95 -22.85 15.51
N GLU A 642 -33.15 -23.03 14.92
CA GLU A 642 -33.29 -23.43 13.51
C GLU A 642 -32.80 -22.33 12.54
N GLU A 643 -33.16 -21.07 12.76
CA GLU A 643 -32.63 -19.93 11.97
C GLU A 643 -31.09 -19.84 12.04
N ALA A 644 -30.51 -19.97 13.23
CA ALA A 644 -29.06 -19.95 13.45
C ALA A 644 -28.32 -21.08 12.73
N LEU A 645 -28.93 -22.27 12.64
CA LEU A 645 -28.38 -23.40 11.90
C LEU A 645 -28.54 -23.20 10.38
N GLN A 646 -29.65 -22.62 9.94
CA GLN A 646 -29.87 -22.31 8.53
C GLN A 646 -28.90 -21.23 8.00
N ILE A 647 -28.58 -20.22 8.82
CA ILE A 647 -27.53 -19.22 8.53
C ILE A 647 -26.14 -19.88 8.41
N PHE A 648 -25.82 -20.85 9.28
CA PHE A 648 -24.55 -21.58 9.19
C PHE A 648 -24.43 -22.38 7.88
N THR A 649 -25.51 -23.02 7.43
CA THR A 649 -25.58 -23.68 6.11
C THR A 649 -25.37 -22.69 4.97
N TRP A 650 -25.92 -21.46 5.06
CA TRP A 650 -25.67 -20.41 4.06
C TRP A 650 -24.21 -19.94 4.06
N LEU A 651 -23.54 -19.91 5.21
CA LEU A 651 -22.09 -19.66 5.29
C LEU A 651 -21.27 -20.76 4.60
N LEU A 652 -21.63 -22.04 4.78
CA LEU A 652 -20.95 -23.16 4.12
C LEU A 652 -21.10 -23.07 2.59
N MET A 653 -22.29 -22.74 2.08
CA MET A 653 -22.51 -22.48 0.65
C MET A 653 -21.70 -21.28 0.14
N TYR A 654 -21.69 -20.14 0.84
CA TYR A 654 -20.88 -18.96 0.43
C TYR A 654 -19.37 -19.27 0.36
N SER A 655 -18.90 -20.16 1.24
CA SER A 655 -17.51 -20.61 1.27
C SER A 655 -17.14 -21.64 0.19
N GLY A 656 -18.13 -22.19 -0.52
CA GLY A 656 -17.94 -23.24 -1.53
C GLY A 656 -17.70 -24.64 -0.96
N ILE A 657 -18.05 -24.88 0.31
CA ILE A 657 -18.00 -26.22 0.94
C ILE A 657 -19.22 -27.06 0.54
N GLU A 658 -20.37 -26.42 0.32
CA GLU A 658 -21.65 -27.04 0.03
C GLU A 658 -22.22 -26.55 -1.31
N SER A 659 -22.93 -27.42 -2.03
CA SER A 659 -23.37 -27.16 -3.41
C SER A 659 -24.60 -26.26 -3.45
N ALA A 660 -24.47 -25.08 -4.08
CA ALA A 660 -25.52 -24.06 -4.17
C ALA A 660 -26.66 -24.37 -5.18
N SER A 661 -27.08 -25.63 -5.30
CA SER A 661 -28.06 -26.10 -6.30
C SER A 661 -29.52 -25.71 -6.01
N ALA A 662 -29.74 -24.63 -5.26
CA ALA A 662 -31.06 -24.18 -4.78
C ALA A 662 -31.21 -22.64 -4.77
N LEU A 663 -30.31 -21.91 -5.45
CA LEU A 663 -30.35 -20.45 -5.59
C LEU A 663 -30.18 -20.08 -7.06
N GLU A 664 -31.17 -19.39 -7.63
CA GLU A 664 -31.21 -19.08 -9.07
C GLU A 664 -30.29 -17.90 -9.44
N ASP A 665 -29.96 -17.02 -8.48
CA ASP A 665 -29.03 -15.90 -8.62
C ASP A 665 -27.56 -16.32 -8.39
N ASN A 666 -26.80 -16.48 -9.47
CA ASN A 666 -25.37 -16.87 -9.49
C ASN A 666 -24.36 -15.80 -8.97
N GLU A 667 -24.80 -14.86 -8.13
CA GLU A 667 -23.97 -13.76 -7.60
C GLU A 667 -23.52 -14.05 -6.15
N PRO A 668 -22.23 -14.34 -5.86
CA PRO A 668 -21.81 -14.83 -4.54
C PRO A 668 -22.05 -13.84 -3.40
N PHE A 669 -22.18 -12.54 -3.67
CA PHE A 669 -22.46 -11.54 -2.65
C PHE A 669 -23.93 -11.47 -2.20
N SER A 670 -24.88 -12.01 -2.97
CA SER A 670 -26.31 -11.99 -2.61
C SER A 670 -26.57 -12.78 -1.32
N LEU A 671 -25.88 -13.91 -1.12
CA LEU A 671 -26.03 -14.76 0.05
C LEU A 671 -25.49 -14.08 1.33
N VAL A 672 -24.45 -13.25 1.21
CA VAL A 672 -23.94 -12.41 2.33
C VAL A 672 -24.94 -11.32 2.67
N GLN A 673 -25.51 -10.65 1.66
CA GLN A 673 -26.58 -9.66 1.86
C GLN A 673 -27.82 -10.30 2.53
N LYS A 674 -28.18 -11.53 2.17
CA LYS A 674 -29.26 -12.29 2.83
C LYS A 674 -28.94 -12.61 4.30
N ILE A 675 -27.78 -13.20 4.59
CA ILE A 675 -27.34 -13.53 5.97
C ILE A 675 -27.41 -12.29 6.88
N LEU A 676 -26.95 -11.14 6.39
CA LEU A 676 -26.96 -9.90 7.15
C LEU A 676 -28.38 -9.29 7.27
N SER A 677 -29.25 -9.48 6.27
CA SER A 677 -30.66 -9.07 6.32
C SER A 677 -31.43 -9.77 7.45
N GLU A 678 -31.25 -11.09 7.64
CA GLU A 678 -31.95 -11.79 8.73
C GLU A 678 -31.46 -11.30 10.10
N ILE A 679 -30.18 -10.95 10.24
CA ILE A 679 -29.60 -10.49 11.52
C ILE A 679 -29.93 -9.03 11.83
N MET A 680 -30.14 -8.21 10.80
CA MET A 680 -30.69 -6.86 10.97
C MET A 680 -32.15 -6.88 11.42
N GLN A 681 -32.90 -7.95 11.10
CA GLN A 681 -34.23 -8.21 11.67
C GLN A 681 -34.11 -8.84 13.08
N ASN A 682 -33.57 -10.05 13.17
CA ASN A 682 -33.49 -10.86 14.40
C ASN A 682 -32.16 -10.62 15.15
N HIS A 683 -32.12 -9.54 15.94
CA HIS A 683 -30.92 -9.08 16.66
C HIS A 683 -30.28 -10.15 17.58
N HIS A 684 -31.07 -11.10 18.09
CA HIS A 684 -30.59 -12.20 18.95
C HIS A 684 -29.56 -13.10 18.25
N LEU A 685 -29.65 -13.25 16.93
CA LEU A 685 -28.75 -14.06 16.11
C LEU A 685 -27.36 -13.43 15.89
N CYS A 686 -27.21 -12.12 16.16
CA CYS A 686 -25.94 -11.41 15.93
C CYS A 686 -24.77 -12.03 16.73
N ASN A 687 -24.99 -12.30 18.02
CA ASN A 687 -24.00 -12.91 18.89
C ASN A 687 -23.65 -14.35 18.48
N GLU A 688 -24.62 -15.09 17.95
CA GLU A 688 -24.42 -16.44 17.40
C GLU A 688 -23.56 -16.40 16.14
N LEU A 689 -23.89 -15.55 15.15
CA LEU A 689 -23.09 -15.42 13.93
C LEU A 689 -21.63 -15.00 14.25
N TYR A 690 -21.43 -14.11 15.22
CA TYR A 690 -20.08 -13.75 15.66
C TYR A 690 -19.28 -14.97 16.16
N LEU A 691 -19.86 -15.84 16.99
CA LEU A 691 -19.18 -17.05 17.45
C LEU A 691 -19.00 -18.08 16.33
N GLN A 692 -19.96 -18.23 15.42
CA GLN A 692 -19.85 -19.10 14.24
C GLN A 692 -18.71 -18.66 13.32
N LEU A 693 -18.62 -17.37 13.03
CA LEU A 693 -17.57 -16.81 12.17
C LEU A 693 -16.18 -16.89 12.84
N ILE A 694 -16.06 -16.56 14.14
CA ILE A 694 -14.79 -16.70 14.87
C ILE A 694 -14.33 -18.17 14.94
N LYS A 695 -15.26 -19.13 15.02
CA LYS A 695 -14.96 -20.57 14.89
C LYS A 695 -14.44 -20.90 13.49
N GLN A 696 -15.07 -20.38 12.43
CA GLN A 696 -14.66 -20.66 11.06
C GLN A 696 -13.35 -19.96 10.64
N THR A 697 -13.05 -18.76 11.15
CA THR A 697 -11.77 -18.08 10.95
C THR A 697 -10.65 -18.59 11.86
N MET A 698 -10.85 -19.73 12.57
CA MET A 698 -9.85 -20.31 13.46
C MET A 698 -9.35 -21.68 13.00
N THR A 699 -8.18 -21.70 12.39
CA THR A 699 -7.48 -22.90 11.91
C THR A 699 -6.07 -23.01 12.47
N ASN A 700 -5.53 -24.23 12.50
CA ASN A 700 -4.12 -24.52 12.78
C ASN A 700 -3.28 -24.69 11.49
N ASN A 701 -3.92 -24.59 10.32
CA ASN A 701 -3.31 -24.68 9.00
C ASN A 701 -4.09 -23.76 8.03
N PRO A 702 -3.70 -22.47 7.90
CA PRO A 702 -4.42 -21.48 7.11
C PRO A 702 -4.15 -21.58 5.61
N GLU A 703 -2.96 -22.03 5.20
CA GLU A 703 -2.60 -22.15 3.79
C GLU A 703 -3.53 -23.10 3.03
N SER A 704 -3.83 -24.26 3.65
CA SER A 704 -4.64 -25.34 3.06
C SER A 704 -6.10 -24.97 2.78
N PHE A 705 -6.62 -23.90 3.39
CA PHE A 705 -8.01 -23.45 3.20
C PHE A 705 -8.13 -21.94 2.88
N SER A 706 -7.02 -21.26 2.60
CA SER A 706 -6.93 -19.80 2.37
C SER A 706 -8.08 -19.16 1.57
N LYS A 707 -8.47 -19.74 0.42
CA LYS A 707 -9.59 -19.24 -0.43
C LYS A 707 -10.99 -19.43 0.17
N VAL A 708 -11.15 -20.41 1.06
CA VAL A 708 -12.40 -20.73 1.77
C VAL A 708 -12.48 -19.86 3.04
N LEU A 709 -11.35 -19.70 3.73
CA LEU A 709 -11.25 -18.90 4.95
C LEU A 709 -11.43 -17.40 4.68
N SER A 710 -10.93 -16.88 3.55
CA SER A 710 -11.18 -15.48 3.16
C SER A 710 -12.68 -15.16 3.08
N LYS A 711 -13.53 -16.11 2.66
CA LYS A 711 -15.00 -15.93 2.63
C LYS A 711 -15.57 -15.67 4.03
N PHE A 712 -15.17 -16.45 5.03
CA PHE A 712 -15.60 -16.19 6.41
C PHE A 712 -15.03 -14.87 6.97
N TRP A 713 -13.79 -14.51 6.60
CA TRP A 713 -13.24 -13.18 6.91
C TRP A 713 -14.04 -12.04 6.28
N HIS A 714 -14.51 -12.16 5.02
CA HIS A 714 -15.37 -11.16 4.38
C HIS A 714 -16.69 -11.00 5.15
N CYS A 715 -17.35 -12.11 5.52
CA CYS A 715 -18.58 -12.08 6.32
C CYS A 715 -18.36 -11.46 7.70
N LEU A 716 -17.22 -11.74 8.36
CA LEU A 716 -16.90 -11.21 9.67
C LEU A 716 -16.66 -9.69 9.62
N ILE A 717 -15.92 -9.21 8.62
CA ILE A 717 -15.72 -7.77 8.42
C ILE A 717 -17.05 -7.09 8.06
N ALA A 718 -17.85 -7.69 7.18
CA ALA A 718 -19.17 -7.15 6.81
C ALA A 718 -20.13 -7.06 8.00
N LEU A 719 -20.14 -8.06 8.90
CA LEU A 719 -20.90 -8.01 10.15
C LEU A 719 -20.41 -6.89 11.07
N ILE A 720 -19.09 -6.71 11.22
CA ILE A 720 -18.47 -5.62 11.99
C ILE A 720 -18.82 -4.23 11.42
N CYS A 721 -18.93 -4.11 10.10
CA CYS A 721 -19.37 -2.90 9.41
C CYS A 721 -20.89 -2.62 9.50
N VAL A 722 -21.69 -3.62 9.93
CA VAL A 722 -23.13 -3.48 10.21
C VAL A 722 -23.39 -3.17 11.68
N ARG A 723 -22.85 -3.99 12.59
CA ARG A 723 -23.11 -3.89 14.04
C ARG A 723 -22.06 -4.63 14.87
N THR A 724 -21.63 -4.03 15.97
CA THR A 724 -20.79 -4.69 16.99
C THR A 724 -21.56 -5.82 17.71
N PRO A 725 -20.86 -6.78 18.36
CA PRO A 725 -21.49 -7.75 19.25
C PRO A 725 -22.30 -7.05 20.35
N ALA A 726 -23.40 -7.66 20.79
CA ALA A 726 -24.28 -7.11 21.83
C ALA A 726 -23.95 -7.65 23.24
N ASN A 727 -22.87 -8.41 23.38
CA ASN A 727 -22.40 -8.98 24.65
C ASN A 727 -20.90 -8.74 24.80
N ASP A 728 -20.51 -8.08 25.89
CA ASP A 728 -19.12 -7.65 26.17
C ASP A 728 -18.10 -8.80 26.14
N LEU A 729 -18.50 -10.02 26.54
CA LEU A 729 -17.61 -11.19 26.51
C LEU A 729 -17.37 -11.69 25.08
N ILE A 730 -18.35 -11.49 24.18
CA ILE A 730 -18.21 -11.82 22.75
C ILE A 730 -17.42 -10.72 22.03
N GLU A 731 -17.55 -9.46 22.43
CA GLU A 731 -16.66 -8.39 21.96
C GLU A 731 -15.22 -8.59 22.45
N GLU A 732 -15.00 -8.97 23.72
CA GLU A 732 -13.68 -9.33 24.25
C GLU A 732 -13.07 -10.49 23.45
N TYR A 733 -13.84 -11.55 23.20
CA TYR A 733 -13.39 -12.70 22.43
C TYR A 733 -13.07 -12.36 20.97
N LEU A 734 -13.90 -11.54 20.31
CA LEU A 734 -13.64 -11.02 18.97
C LEU A 734 -12.35 -10.20 18.94
N ARG A 735 -12.21 -9.22 19.83
CA ARG A 735 -11.01 -8.36 19.92
C ARG A 735 -9.74 -9.18 20.13
N LEU A 736 -9.76 -10.16 21.03
CA LEU A 736 -8.63 -11.05 21.29
C LEU A 736 -8.30 -11.94 20.08
N HIS A 737 -9.32 -12.50 19.41
CA HIS A 737 -9.13 -13.28 18.18
C HIS A 737 -8.48 -12.43 17.06
N LEU A 738 -8.99 -11.22 16.81
CA LEU A 738 -8.44 -10.29 15.82
C LEU A 738 -6.99 -9.87 16.16
N GLN A 739 -6.70 -9.57 17.43
CA GLN A 739 -5.35 -9.24 17.88
C GLN A 739 -4.37 -10.43 17.72
N ARG A 740 -4.80 -11.65 18.05
CA ARG A 740 -3.99 -12.87 17.91
C ARG A 740 -3.68 -13.20 16.45
N CYS A 741 -4.65 -13.03 15.55
CA CYS A 741 -4.46 -13.29 14.11
C CYS A 741 -3.64 -12.18 13.43
N SER A 742 -3.83 -10.90 13.81
CA SER A 742 -3.12 -9.75 13.21
C SER A 742 -1.62 -9.66 13.51
N ILE A 743 -1.05 -10.55 14.33
CA ILE A 743 0.41 -10.70 14.46
C ILE A 743 1.02 -11.25 13.16
N HIS A 744 0.38 -12.23 12.52
CA HIS A 744 0.92 -12.95 11.36
C HIS A 744 0.60 -12.24 10.03
N LYS A 745 1.02 -10.98 9.89
CA LYS A 745 0.70 -10.07 8.76
C LYS A 745 1.21 -10.53 7.38
N HIS A 746 2.11 -11.51 7.37
CA HIS A 746 2.56 -12.20 6.16
C HIS A 746 1.49 -13.16 5.60
N LEU A 747 0.58 -13.65 6.44
CA LEU A 747 -0.58 -14.45 6.05
C LEU A 747 -1.76 -13.54 5.66
N GLU A 748 -2.57 -13.98 4.70
CA GLU A 748 -3.81 -13.30 4.31
C GLU A 748 -4.78 -13.12 5.49
N GLU A 749 -4.82 -14.07 6.42
CA GLU A 749 -5.63 -13.96 7.65
C GLU A 749 -5.17 -12.82 8.56
N GLY A 750 -3.85 -12.61 8.70
CA GLY A 750 -3.32 -11.51 9.51
C GLY A 750 -3.64 -10.14 8.90
N ARG A 751 -3.73 -10.08 7.56
CA ARG A 751 -4.17 -8.89 6.82
C ARG A 751 -5.67 -8.63 7.01
N PHE A 752 -6.51 -9.65 6.88
CA PHE A 752 -7.94 -9.54 7.17
C PHE A 752 -8.22 -9.18 8.63
N ALA A 753 -7.52 -9.80 9.59
CA ALA A 753 -7.66 -9.51 11.02
C ALA A 753 -7.21 -8.10 11.39
N SER A 754 -6.16 -7.58 10.72
CA SER A 754 -5.75 -6.18 10.86
C SER A 754 -6.83 -5.23 10.37
N PHE A 755 -7.36 -5.44 9.16
CA PHE A 755 -8.43 -4.62 8.59
C PHE A 755 -9.72 -4.67 9.45
N ALA A 756 -10.13 -5.87 9.88
CA ALA A 756 -11.26 -6.08 10.77
C ALA A 756 -11.11 -5.35 12.12
N SER A 757 -9.88 -5.23 12.64
CA SER A 757 -9.60 -4.47 13.87
C SER A 757 -9.85 -2.98 13.70
N ILE A 758 -9.52 -2.42 12.52
CA ILE A 758 -9.82 -1.01 12.17
C ILE A 758 -11.32 -0.83 12.12
N CYS A 759 -12.04 -1.64 11.34
CA CYS A 759 -13.50 -1.58 11.23
C CYS A 759 -14.17 -1.67 12.60
N LEU A 760 -13.75 -2.62 13.45
CA LEU A 760 -14.30 -2.79 14.80
C LEU A 760 -14.07 -1.55 15.68
N SER A 761 -12.87 -0.98 15.64
CA SER A 761 -12.57 0.25 16.38
C SER A 761 -13.39 1.45 15.87
N ARG A 762 -13.65 1.54 14.56
CA ARG A 762 -14.44 2.62 13.96
C ARG A 762 -15.93 2.48 14.26
N THR A 763 -16.54 1.33 13.99
CA THR A 763 -17.96 1.08 14.29
C THR A 763 -18.28 1.32 15.77
N LYS A 764 -17.38 0.96 16.69
CA LYS A 764 -17.56 1.18 18.14
C LYS A 764 -17.56 2.66 18.56
N HIS A 765 -16.95 3.56 17.78
CA HIS A 765 -17.01 5.01 18.02
C HIS A 765 -18.09 5.72 17.16
N SER A 766 -18.81 4.98 16.30
CA SER A 766 -19.96 5.54 15.57
C SER A 766 -21.17 5.66 16.48
N TYR A 767 -21.71 6.87 16.58
CA TYR A 767 -22.96 7.15 17.30
C TYR A 767 -24.23 6.73 16.52
N ARG A 768 -24.08 6.11 15.33
CA ARG A 768 -25.21 5.73 14.47
C ARG A 768 -25.10 4.29 13.98
N LEU A 769 -26.21 3.56 14.13
CA LEU A 769 -26.38 2.21 13.60
C LEU A 769 -26.72 2.26 12.10
N ARG A 770 -26.25 1.26 11.35
CA ARG A 770 -26.58 1.06 9.93
C ARG A 770 -28.07 0.77 9.74
N LYS A 771 -28.67 1.40 8.74
CA LYS A 771 -30.05 1.14 8.29
C LYS A 771 -30.15 0.01 7.28
N ASN A 772 -29.15 -0.11 6.40
CA ASN A 772 -29.16 -1.02 5.26
C ASN A 772 -28.05 -2.08 5.37
N VAL A 773 -28.28 -3.25 4.74
CA VAL A 773 -27.24 -4.26 4.56
C VAL A 773 -26.08 -3.74 3.70
N PRO A 774 -24.89 -4.33 3.77
CA PRO A 774 -23.76 -3.91 2.95
C PRO A 774 -24.04 -3.98 1.45
N SER A 775 -23.67 -2.93 0.73
CA SER A 775 -23.76 -2.89 -0.74
C SER A 775 -22.81 -3.90 -1.38
N LYS A 776 -23.06 -4.32 -2.63
CA LYS A 776 -22.10 -5.14 -3.38
C LYS A 776 -20.78 -4.39 -3.62
N ALA A 777 -20.82 -3.06 -3.72
CA ALA A 777 -19.63 -2.22 -3.72
C ALA A 777 -18.82 -2.33 -2.39
N GLU A 778 -19.50 -2.23 -1.24
CA GLU A 778 -18.90 -2.40 0.09
C GLU A 778 -18.29 -3.80 0.27
N LEU A 779 -19.02 -4.86 -0.11
CA LEU A 779 -18.55 -6.24 -0.01
C LEU A 779 -17.34 -6.53 -0.91
N LYS A 780 -17.22 -5.85 -2.07
CA LYS A 780 -16.02 -5.88 -2.92
C LYS A 780 -14.84 -5.15 -2.27
N ALA A 781 -15.06 -3.96 -1.71
CA ALA A 781 -14.02 -3.22 -0.98
C ALA A 781 -13.49 -4.01 0.23
N ILE A 782 -14.38 -4.61 1.02
CA ILE A 782 -14.07 -5.52 2.13
C ILE A 782 -13.25 -6.73 1.66
N ALA A 783 -13.65 -7.39 0.57
CA ALA A 783 -12.90 -8.51 0.00
C ALA A 783 -11.50 -8.12 -0.49
N SER A 784 -11.32 -6.86 -0.92
CA SER A 784 -10.03 -6.27 -1.29
C SER A 784 -9.25 -5.67 -0.11
N ARG A 785 -9.85 -5.58 1.09
CA ARG A 785 -9.32 -4.87 2.27
C ARG A 785 -8.99 -3.39 2.00
N LYS A 786 -9.79 -2.73 1.15
CA LYS A 786 -9.68 -1.30 0.83
C LYS A 786 -10.86 -0.51 1.40
N GLN A 787 -10.71 0.81 1.47
CA GLN A 787 -11.83 1.73 1.65
C GLN A 787 -12.81 1.62 0.46
N MET A 788 -14.05 2.06 0.65
CA MET A 788 -14.98 2.24 -0.46
C MET A 788 -14.60 3.52 -1.21
N GLU A 789 -14.61 3.48 -2.54
CA GLU A 789 -14.34 4.63 -3.40
C GLU A 789 -15.62 5.09 -4.11
N LEU A 790 -15.85 6.41 -4.14
CA LEU A 790 -16.90 7.04 -4.95
C LEU A 790 -16.34 8.22 -5.74
N ARG A 791 -17.10 8.66 -6.75
CA ARG A 791 -16.75 9.79 -7.61
C ARG A 791 -17.73 10.95 -7.39
N VAL A 792 -17.21 12.10 -6.95
CA VAL A 792 -17.94 13.36 -6.83
C VAL A 792 -17.63 14.23 -8.05
N PHE A 793 -18.69 14.74 -8.66
CA PHE A 793 -18.62 15.67 -9.78
C PHE A 793 -18.75 17.09 -9.23
N LEU A 794 -17.80 17.96 -9.58
CA LEU A 794 -17.86 19.39 -9.32
C LEU A 794 -18.69 20.08 -10.41
N GLN A 795 -19.08 21.34 -10.21
CA GLN A 795 -19.99 22.06 -11.13
C GLN A 795 -19.30 22.49 -12.44
N ASP A 796 -17.97 22.60 -12.42
CA ASP A 796 -17.06 22.73 -13.56
C ASP A 796 -17.05 21.48 -14.50
N GLY A 797 -17.54 20.33 -14.02
CA GLY A 797 -17.49 19.02 -14.70
C GLY A 797 -16.34 18.09 -14.26
N HIS A 798 -15.43 18.54 -13.39
CA HIS A 798 -14.31 17.74 -12.86
C HIS A 798 -14.78 16.62 -11.91
N GLN A 799 -13.97 15.57 -11.77
CA GLN A 799 -14.40 14.26 -11.23
C GLN A 799 -13.44 13.72 -10.17
N LEU A 800 -13.62 14.16 -8.93
CA LEU A 800 -12.80 13.75 -7.79
C LEU A 800 -13.22 12.38 -7.25
N VAL A 801 -12.25 11.48 -7.01
CA VAL A 801 -12.48 10.18 -6.37
C VAL A 801 -12.09 10.24 -4.89
N PHE A 802 -12.98 9.81 -4.00
CA PHE A 802 -12.80 9.85 -2.54
C PHE A 802 -12.97 8.46 -1.90
N GLY A 803 -12.03 8.11 -1.02
CA GLY A 803 -12.10 6.94 -0.14
C GLY A 803 -12.84 7.22 1.17
N PHE A 804 -13.66 6.26 1.63
CA PHE A 804 -14.37 6.31 2.90
C PHE A 804 -14.57 4.90 3.51
N PHE A 805 -14.69 4.85 4.84
CA PHE A 805 -15.07 3.63 5.57
C PHE A 805 -16.60 3.51 5.77
N SER A 806 -17.07 2.30 6.09
CA SER A 806 -18.49 1.97 6.23
C SER A 806 -19.27 2.78 7.27
N ASP A 807 -18.57 3.39 8.23
CA ASP A 807 -19.13 4.22 9.31
C ASP A 807 -19.23 5.72 8.97
N GLU A 808 -18.63 6.17 7.87
CA GLU A 808 -18.51 7.61 7.58
C GLU A 808 -19.83 8.26 7.13
N THR A 809 -20.04 9.51 7.53
CA THR A 809 -21.22 10.30 7.16
C THR A 809 -21.02 11.20 5.95
N VAL A 810 -22.12 11.64 5.34
CA VAL A 810 -22.13 12.65 4.26
C VAL A 810 -21.40 13.94 4.69
N ASP A 811 -21.55 14.40 5.94
CA ASP A 811 -20.83 15.57 6.48
C ASP A 811 -19.31 15.36 6.52
N GLN A 812 -18.85 14.18 6.95
CA GLN A 812 -17.42 13.85 6.96
C GLN A 812 -16.84 13.78 5.54
N LEU A 813 -17.62 13.27 4.58
CA LEU A 813 -17.27 13.30 3.17
C LEU A 813 -17.23 14.74 2.63
N ILE A 814 -18.18 15.61 2.97
CA ILE A 814 -18.16 17.02 2.58
C ILE A 814 -16.91 17.73 3.11
N ARG A 815 -16.50 17.47 4.36
CA ARG A 815 -15.23 17.99 4.92
C ARG A 815 -13.99 17.46 4.18
N LYS A 816 -13.98 16.18 3.78
CA LYS A 816 -12.92 15.62 2.92
C LYS A 816 -12.88 16.32 1.55
N ILE A 817 -14.04 16.65 0.98
CA ILE A 817 -14.14 17.37 -0.30
C ILE A 817 -13.59 18.79 -0.17
N THR A 818 -14.08 19.61 0.78
CA THR A 818 -13.66 21.01 0.96
C THR A 818 -12.17 21.14 1.27
N SER A 819 -11.65 20.27 2.13
CA SER A 819 -10.22 20.17 2.44
C SER A 819 -9.38 19.91 1.17
N ARG A 820 -9.83 19.03 0.28
CA ARG A 820 -9.10 18.65 -0.94
C ARG A 820 -9.26 19.65 -2.10
N THR A 821 -10.42 20.30 -2.24
CA THR A 821 -10.60 21.41 -3.18
C THR A 821 -9.91 22.69 -2.71
N GLY A 822 -9.56 22.78 -1.42
CA GLY A 822 -8.84 23.89 -0.83
C GLY A 822 -9.71 25.06 -0.37
N MET A 823 -11.04 24.87 -0.38
CA MET A 823 -12.05 25.81 0.15
C MET A 823 -11.84 26.07 1.65
N ARG A 824 -12.38 27.20 2.16
CA ARG A 824 -12.39 27.51 3.60
C ARG A 824 -13.05 26.41 4.46
N PRO A 825 -12.56 26.14 5.68
CA PRO A 825 -13.15 25.14 6.58
C PRO A 825 -14.55 25.55 7.08
N ASP A 826 -14.82 26.85 7.18
CA ASP A 826 -16.10 27.42 7.62
C ASP A 826 -17.11 27.65 6.47
N ALA A 827 -16.97 26.91 5.36
CA ALA A 827 -17.86 26.99 4.19
C ALA A 827 -19.25 26.36 4.47
N GLU A 828 -20.06 27.03 5.29
CA GLU A 828 -21.43 26.62 5.63
C GLU A 828 -22.34 26.50 4.38
N GLY A 829 -23.36 25.64 4.44
CA GLY A 829 -24.43 25.56 3.43
C GLY A 829 -24.16 24.73 2.17
N LEU A 830 -23.04 24.00 2.12
CA LEU A 830 -22.76 22.98 1.09
C LEU A 830 -23.65 21.74 1.24
N GLY A 831 -23.90 21.04 0.14
CA GLY A 831 -24.73 19.84 0.09
C GLY A 831 -24.32 18.87 -1.01
N LEU A 832 -24.48 17.57 -0.75
CA LEU A 832 -24.18 16.51 -1.71
C LEU A 832 -25.49 15.98 -2.33
N TYR A 833 -25.52 15.90 -3.66
CA TYR A 833 -26.69 15.49 -4.44
C TYR A 833 -26.35 14.25 -5.27
N ALA A 834 -27.09 13.16 -5.08
CA ALA A 834 -27.05 11.99 -5.94
C ALA A 834 -28.01 12.19 -7.12
N SER A 835 -27.60 11.81 -8.34
CA SER A 835 -28.45 12.00 -9.52
C SER A 835 -28.35 10.85 -10.52
N ILE A 836 -29.48 10.53 -11.15
CA ILE A 836 -29.59 9.53 -12.23
C ILE A 836 -30.24 10.19 -13.45
N GLU A 837 -29.68 9.93 -14.62
CA GLU A 837 -30.28 10.29 -15.91
C GLU A 837 -31.18 9.14 -16.39
N SER A 838 -32.44 9.45 -16.70
CA SER A 838 -33.47 8.49 -17.13
C SER A 838 -34.33 9.11 -18.22
N ASN A 839 -34.37 8.51 -19.41
CA ASN A 839 -35.20 8.93 -20.55
C ASN A 839 -35.10 10.44 -20.93
N GLY A 840 -33.96 11.09 -20.66
CA GLY A 840 -33.73 12.51 -20.93
C GLY A 840 -34.12 13.46 -19.78
N SER A 841 -34.75 12.96 -18.72
CA SER A 841 -34.91 13.65 -17.44
C SER A 841 -33.80 13.26 -16.47
N ARG A 842 -33.34 14.21 -15.64
CA ARG A 842 -32.37 13.97 -14.56
C ARG A 842 -33.09 14.08 -13.21
N GLU A 843 -33.19 12.98 -12.49
CA GLU A 843 -33.65 12.98 -11.10
C GLU A 843 -32.48 13.31 -10.18
N GLU A 844 -32.63 14.26 -9.25
CA GLU A 844 -31.64 14.58 -8.22
C GLU A 844 -32.23 14.36 -6.81
N LYS A 845 -31.58 13.54 -5.99
CA LYS A 845 -31.87 13.32 -4.58
C LYS A 845 -30.80 14.00 -3.72
N TYR A 846 -31.22 14.88 -2.81
CA TYR A 846 -30.35 15.42 -1.76
C TYR A 846 -30.00 14.35 -0.72
N LEU A 847 -28.75 14.35 -0.23
CA LEU A 847 -28.28 13.46 0.83
C LEU A 847 -28.12 14.25 2.14
N LEU A 848 -28.72 13.77 3.23
CA LEU A 848 -28.65 14.47 4.52
C LEU A 848 -27.23 14.37 5.09
N PRO A 849 -26.64 15.44 5.66
CA PRO A 849 -25.26 15.41 6.19
C PRO A 849 -25.03 14.34 7.27
N SER A 850 -26.10 13.88 7.91
CA SER A 850 -26.07 12.89 8.98
C SER A 850 -26.34 11.43 8.52
N GLU A 851 -26.56 11.19 7.23
CA GLU A 851 -26.67 9.84 6.67
C GLU A 851 -25.30 9.16 6.52
N ILE A 852 -25.29 7.83 6.66
CA ILE A 852 -24.08 7.01 6.54
C ILE A 852 -23.85 6.69 5.06
N MET A 853 -22.65 6.92 4.55
CA MET A 853 -22.32 6.75 3.13
C MET A 853 -22.52 5.31 2.63
N ALA A 854 -22.27 4.31 3.47
CA ALA A 854 -22.50 2.91 3.12
C ALA A 854 -23.99 2.53 3.01
N ASP A 855 -24.87 3.16 3.80
CA ASP A 855 -26.32 2.98 3.65
C ASP A 855 -26.81 3.62 2.34
N MET A 856 -26.29 4.80 1.99
CA MET A 856 -26.58 5.47 0.70
C MET A 856 -26.11 4.64 -0.50
N MET A 857 -24.95 3.99 -0.42
CA MET A 857 -24.49 3.07 -1.47
C MET A 857 -25.41 1.87 -1.68
N CYS A 858 -26.08 1.38 -0.62
CA CYS A 858 -27.12 0.36 -0.76
C CYS A 858 -28.40 0.93 -1.40
N GLU A 859 -28.80 2.16 -1.07
CA GLU A 859 -29.93 2.82 -1.74
C GLU A 859 -29.65 3.06 -3.23
N PHE A 860 -28.43 3.44 -3.60
CA PHE A 860 -28.02 3.59 -4.99
C PHE A 860 -28.08 2.27 -5.77
N GLU A 861 -27.69 1.15 -5.17
CA GLU A 861 -27.88 -0.18 -5.77
C GLU A 861 -29.36 -0.57 -5.94
N GLY A 862 -30.27 -0.01 -5.12
CA GLY A 862 -31.72 -0.12 -5.32
C GLY A 862 -32.20 0.78 -6.47
N TRP A 863 -31.90 2.07 -6.43
CA TRP A 863 -32.34 3.09 -7.39
C TRP A 863 -31.87 2.77 -8.82
N MET A 864 -30.62 2.32 -8.98
CA MET A 864 -30.09 1.84 -10.27
C MET A 864 -30.85 0.63 -10.83
N LYS A 865 -31.25 -0.34 -9.98
CA LYS A 865 -32.05 -1.50 -10.43
C LYS A 865 -33.44 -1.07 -10.92
N THR A 866 -34.10 -0.19 -10.17
CA THR A 866 -35.45 0.32 -10.50
C THR A 866 -35.47 1.08 -11.83
N ILE A 867 -34.48 1.94 -12.06
CA ILE A 867 -34.39 2.76 -13.29
C ILE A 867 -33.67 2.03 -14.44
N ARG A 868 -32.98 0.91 -14.17
CA ARG A 868 -32.05 0.22 -15.08
C ARG A 868 -30.88 1.09 -15.56
N SER A 869 -30.46 2.06 -14.74
CA SER A 869 -29.25 2.85 -14.98
C SER A 869 -28.00 2.09 -14.52
N SER A 870 -26.86 2.37 -15.17
CA SER A 870 -25.56 1.79 -14.85
C SER A 870 -24.72 2.59 -13.84
N SER A 871 -25.13 3.82 -13.50
CA SER A 871 -24.38 4.68 -12.57
C SER A 871 -25.23 5.76 -11.89
N VAL A 872 -24.75 6.24 -10.75
CA VAL A 872 -25.25 7.43 -10.04
C VAL A 872 -24.17 8.51 -10.07
N ARG A 873 -24.53 9.73 -10.50
CA ARG A 873 -23.66 10.90 -10.47
C ARG A 873 -23.87 11.65 -9.15
N LEU A 874 -22.91 11.55 -8.22
CA LEU A 874 -22.85 12.42 -7.03
C LEU A 874 -22.28 13.78 -7.43
N SER A 875 -22.83 14.87 -6.92
CA SER A 875 -22.32 16.23 -7.17
C SER A 875 -22.42 17.13 -5.94
N LEU A 876 -21.40 17.97 -5.73
CA LEU A 876 -21.38 18.97 -4.65
C LEU A 876 -22.01 20.27 -5.16
N LYS A 877 -22.99 20.82 -4.42
CA LYS A 877 -23.67 22.10 -4.72
C LYS A 877 -23.77 22.96 -3.46
N LYS A 878 -23.90 24.28 -3.60
CA LYS A 878 -24.36 25.16 -2.53
C LYS A 878 -25.89 25.01 -2.42
N ARG A 879 -26.37 24.53 -1.27
CA ARG A 879 -27.81 24.29 -0.99
C ARG A 879 -28.45 25.42 -0.19
N ILE A 880 -27.68 26.03 0.70
CA ILE A 880 -28.17 27.03 1.65
C ILE A 880 -27.30 28.28 1.51
N PHE A 881 -27.94 29.40 1.22
CA PHE A 881 -27.30 30.70 1.06
C PHE A 881 -27.59 31.52 2.32
N ILE A 882 -26.55 31.94 3.04
CA ILE A 882 -26.68 32.75 4.26
C ILE A 882 -25.68 33.91 4.23
N GLU A 883 -26.15 35.10 4.59
CA GLU A 883 -25.47 36.39 4.45
C GLU A 883 -24.27 36.65 5.38
N PRO A 884 -23.38 37.59 4.99
CA PRO A 884 -23.28 38.19 3.64
C PRO A 884 -22.85 37.13 2.63
N TYR A 885 -23.58 37.02 1.51
CA TYR A 885 -23.58 35.77 0.73
C TYR A 885 -22.19 35.41 0.17
N ALA A 886 -21.75 34.17 0.45
CA ALA A 886 -20.60 33.52 -0.18
C ALA A 886 -19.36 34.42 -0.28
N ASN A 887 -18.79 34.78 0.88
CA ASN A 887 -17.74 35.79 1.00
C ASN A 887 -16.64 35.64 -0.08
N LEU A 888 -16.53 36.65 -0.94
CA LEU A 888 -15.86 36.58 -2.25
C LEU A 888 -14.32 36.52 -2.16
N ASP A 889 -13.76 36.48 -0.95
CA ASP A 889 -12.33 36.22 -0.69
C ASP A 889 -11.86 34.80 -1.09
N ASP A 890 -12.75 33.82 -1.29
CA ASP A 890 -12.38 32.43 -1.65
C ASP A 890 -12.64 32.16 -3.16
N PRO A 891 -11.58 32.06 -4.00
CA PRO A 891 -11.75 31.83 -5.43
C PRO A 891 -12.41 30.49 -5.77
N VAL A 892 -12.24 29.46 -4.92
CA VAL A 892 -12.79 28.12 -5.17
C VAL A 892 -14.29 28.10 -4.88
N GLU A 893 -14.75 28.88 -3.91
CA GLU A 893 -16.18 29.07 -3.65
C GLU A 893 -16.85 29.92 -4.74
N ILE A 894 -16.18 31.00 -5.23
CA ILE A 894 -16.65 31.78 -6.39
C ILE A 894 -16.84 30.88 -7.60
N ASP A 895 -15.84 30.11 -7.98
CA ASP A 895 -15.85 29.37 -9.24
C ASP A 895 -16.91 28.25 -9.25
N MET A 896 -17.03 27.51 -8.13
CA MET A 896 -18.11 26.54 -7.93
C MET A 896 -19.50 27.21 -8.04
N LEU A 897 -19.67 28.40 -7.46
CA LEU A 897 -20.94 29.14 -7.51
C LEU A 897 -21.22 29.73 -8.90
N TYR A 898 -20.20 30.18 -9.62
CA TYR A 898 -20.31 30.63 -11.01
C TYR A 898 -20.84 29.49 -11.90
N HIS A 899 -20.20 28.32 -11.83
CA HIS A 899 -20.62 27.14 -12.59
C HIS A 899 -22.02 26.62 -12.20
N GLN A 900 -22.37 26.67 -10.90
CA GLN A 900 -23.75 26.36 -10.47
C GLN A 900 -24.75 27.37 -11.05
N SER A 901 -24.45 28.67 -10.97
CA SER A 901 -25.33 29.75 -11.42
C SER A 901 -25.54 29.75 -12.94
N VAL A 902 -24.50 29.43 -13.73
CA VAL A 902 -24.62 29.20 -15.17
C VAL A 902 -25.62 28.07 -15.48
N THR A 903 -25.63 27.00 -14.68
CA THR A 903 -26.58 25.90 -14.82
C THR A 903 -28.00 26.35 -14.44
N ASP A 904 -28.16 27.09 -13.34
CA ASP A 904 -29.46 27.58 -12.89
C ASP A 904 -30.08 28.63 -13.84
N VAL A 905 -29.24 29.42 -14.54
CA VAL A 905 -29.66 30.30 -15.67
C VAL A 905 -30.16 29.47 -16.85
N PHE A 906 -29.41 28.45 -17.29
CA PHE A 906 -29.78 27.61 -18.44
C PHE A 906 -31.09 26.86 -18.19
N GLU A 907 -31.31 26.39 -16.95
CA GLU A 907 -32.53 25.70 -16.51
C GLU A 907 -33.72 26.65 -16.25
N LYS A 908 -33.59 27.96 -16.53
CA LYS A 908 -34.61 29.01 -16.33
C LYS A 908 -35.04 29.23 -14.87
N LYS A 909 -34.25 28.83 -13.88
CA LYS A 909 -34.56 29.07 -12.45
C LYS A 909 -34.40 30.54 -12.07
N ILE A 910 -33.44 31.22 -12.69
CA ILE A 910 -33.24 32.67 -12.56
C ILE A 910 -33.89 33.36 -13.77
N PRO A 911 -34.84 34.29 -13.58
CA PRO A 911 -35.43 35.06 -14.66
C PRO A 911 -34.52 36.24 -15.02
N LEU A 912 -34.08 36.31 -16.28
CA LEU A 912 -33.20 37.38 -16.78
C LEU A 912 -33.96 38.41 -17.62
N THR A 913 -33.53 39.67 -17.56
CA THR A 913 -33.88 40.65 -18.60
C THR A 913 -32.96 40.50 -19.83
N GLN A 914 -33.29 41.19 -20.92
CA GLN A 914 -32.43 41.21 -22.11
C GLN A 914 -31.09 41.90 -21.83
N GLU A 915 -31.07 42.97 -21.02
CA GLU A 915 -29.82 43.64 -20.62
C GLU A 915 -28.93 42.72 -19.78
N ASP A 916 -29.49 42.05 -18.78
CA ASP A 916 -28.71 41.17 -17.89
C ASP A 916 -28.18 39.95 -18.65
N ALA A 917 -28.97 39.39 -19.57
CA ALA A 917 -28.53 38.31 -20.44
C ALA A 917 -27.34 38.72 -21.35
N ILE A 918 -27.29 39.98 -21.82
CA ILE A 918 -26.13 40.51 -22.56
C ILE A 918 -24.94 40.73 -21.61
N ARG A 919 -25.13 41.33 -20.42
CA ARG A 919 -24.08 41.53 -19.40
C ARG A 919 -23.42 40.21 -19.00
N LEU A 920 -24.22 39.19 -18.69
CA LEU A 920 -23.76 37.85 -18.31
C LEU A 920 -23.00 37.16 -19.45
N CYS A 921 -23.40 37.39 -20.71
CA CYS A 921 -22.61 36.92 -21.86
C CYS A 921 -21.28 37.68 -21.99
N ALA A 922 -21.26 39.01 -21.89
CA ALA A 922 -20.02 39.79 -21.98
C ALA A 922 -19.01 39.40 -20.89
N LEU A 923 -19.48 39.21 -19.65
CA LEU A 923 -18.67 38.73 -18.53
C LEU A 923 -18.15 37.31 -18.74
N ARG A 924 -18.98 36.39 -19.25
CA ARG A 924 -18.52 35.03 -19.61
C ARG A 924 -17.52 35.06 -20.77
N ALA A 925 -17.65 35.97 -21.74
CA ALA A 925 -16.67 36.12 -22.81
C ALA A 925 -15.29 36.53 -22.25
N GLN A 926 -15.24 37.46 -21.29
CA GLN A 926 -14.01 37.85 -20.59
C GLN A 926 -13.40 36.64 -19.83
N THR A 927 -14.22 35.79 -19.20
CA THR A 927 -13.75 34.55 -18.54
C THR A 927 -13.23 33.50 -19.53
N GLU A 928 -13.96 33.20 -20.61
CA GLU A 928 -13.63 32.09 -21.53
C GLU A 928 -12.61 32.44 -22.62
N CYS A 929 -12.53 33.71 -23.02
CA CYS A 929 -11.72 34.17 -24.15
C CYS A 929 -10.62 35.18 -23.76
N GLY A 930 -10.66 35.73 -22.54
CA GLY A 930 -9.84 36.86 -22.14
C GLY A 930 -10.24 38.17 -22.83
N ASP A 931 -9.40 39.20 -22.67
CA ASP A 931 -9.63 40.56 -23.19
C ASP A 931 -10.11 40.60 -24.65
N TYR A 932 -11.01 41.53 -24.96
CA TYR A 932 -11.49 41.78 -26.32
C TYR A 932 -10.34 42.02 -27.31
N GLN A 933 -10.07 41.02 -28.15
CA GLN A 933 -9.31 41.15 -29.40
C GLN A 933 -10.30 41.37 -30.56
N HIS A 934 -9.84 41.94 -31.67
CA HIS A 934 -10.67 42.16 -32.87
C HIS A 934 -11.01 40.86 -33.62
N PHE A 935 -11.80 39.99 -32.99
CA PHE A 935 -12.34 38.78 -33.58
C PHE A 935 -13.63 39.03 -34.36
N SER A 936 -13.85 38.22 -35.40
CA SER A 936 -15.12 38.18 -36.14
C SER A 936 -16.28 37.71 -35.25
N THR A 937 -17.47 38.32 -35.43
CA THR A 937 -18.66 38.17 -34.59
C THR A 937 -19.18 36.73 -34.36
N GLY A 938 -18.76 35.77 -35.18
CA GLY A 938 -19.08 34.35 -35.01
C GLY A 938 -18.56 33.72 -33.70
N SER A 939 -17.60 34.34 -33.00
CA SER A 939 -16.96 33.76 -31.81
C SER A 939 -17.90 33.63 -30.60
N TYR A 940 -18.87 34.55 -30.43
CA TYR A 940 -19.76 34.56 -29.25
C TYR A 940 -20.81 33.42 -29.22
N ASN A 941 -20.84 32.56 -30.25
CA ASN A 941 -21.75 31.41 -30.35
C ASN A 941 -21.45 30.25 -29.38
N SER A 942 -20.34 30.30 -28.62
CA SER A 942 -20.11 29.47 -27.42
C SER A 942 -20.82 30.07 -26.21
N VAL A 943 -20.50 31.33 -25.93
CA VAL A 943 -20.92 32.13 -24.78
C VAL A 943 -22.45 32.20 -24.64
N THR A 944 -23.17 32.45 -25.74
CA THR A 944 -24.64 32.57 -25.72
C THR A 944 -25.38 31.25 -25.45
N ARG A 945 -24.69 30.10 -25.40
CA ARG A 945 -25.31 28.79 -25.14
C ARG A 945 -25.81 28.62 -23.70
N ILE A 946 -25.34 29.44 -22.76
CA ILE A 946 -25.85 29.48 -21.38
C ILE A 946 -27.31 29.93 -21.31
N LEU A 947 -27.77 30.71 -22.30
CA LEU A 947 -29.07 31.35 -22.25
C LEU A 947 -30.17 30.41 -22.75
N PRO A 948 -31.34 30.36 -22.07
CA PRO A 948 -32.51 29.68 -22.58
C PRO A 948 -32.89 30.21 -23.98
N ARG A 949 -33.19 29.30 -24.92
CA ARG A 949 -33.43 29.65 -26.35
C ARG A 949 -34.28 30.91 -26.57
N PRO A 950 -35.44 31.13 -25.90
CA PRO A 950 -36.27 32.31 -26.14
C PRO A 950 -35.60 33.66 -25.83
N ILE A 951 -34.62 33.69 -24.92
CA ILE A 951 -33.85 34.89 -24.58
C ILE A 951 -32.62 34.99 -25.49
N ARG A 952 -31.94 33.86 -25.71
CA ARG A 952 -30.78 33.76 -26.60
C ARG A 952 -31.09 34.25 -28.03
N ASP A 953 -32.26 33.90 -28.54
CA ASP A 953 -32.69 34.20 -29.90
C ASP A 953 -33.15 35.68 -30.06
N LEU A 954 -33.08 36.49 -28.99
CA LEU A 954 -33.36 37.94 -28.95
C LEU A 954 -32.09 38.82 -28.82
N ILE A 955 -30.89 38.24 -28.83
CA ILE A 955 -29.64 38.95 -28.49
C ILE A 955 -28.70 39.05 -29.70
N ASP A 956 -28.24 40.26 -29.99
CA ASP A 956 -27.20 40.51 -30.99
C ASP A 956 -25.79 40.30 -30.40
N ALA A 957 -24.94 39.60 -31.14
CA ALA A 957 -23.52 39.47 -30.82
C ALA A 957 -22.79 40.83 -30.85
N GLN A 958 -23.30 41.82 -31.59
CA GLN A 958 -22.72 43.16 -31.63
C GLN A 958 -22.97 43.97 -30.35
N ASP A 959 -24.00 43.66 -29.56
CA ASP A 959 -24.20 44.27 -28.23
C ASP A 959 -23.34 43.61 -27.15
N ILE A 960 -23.17 42.27 -27.22
CA ILE A 960 -22.18 41.55 -26.39
C ILE A 960 -20.78 42.10 -26.64
N ALA A 961 -20.41 42.36 -27.90
CA ALA A 961 -19.09 42.88 -28.26
C ALA A 961 -18.81 44.30 -27.74
N LYS A 962 -19.82 45.16 -27.60
CA LYS A 962 -19.67 46.50 -26.98
C LYS A 962 -19.31 46.37 -25.51
N LEU A 963 -20.11 45.62 -24.75
CA LEU A 963 -19.87 45.41 -23.32
C LEU A 963 -18.59 44.61 -23.05
N HIS A 964 -18.19 43.70 -23.93
CA HIS A 964 -16.90 43.00 -23.80
C HIS A 964 -15.69 43.95 -24.00
N MET A 965 -15.82 44.98 -24.85
CA MET A 965 -14.80 46.01 -25.02
C MET A 965 -14.65 46.92 -23.78
N GLU A 966 -15.71 47.06 -22.98
CA GLU A 966 -15.70 47.82 -21.71
C GLU A 966 -15.09 47.03 -20.53
N LEU A 967 -14.86 45.72 -20.69
CA LEU A 967 -14.34 44.81 -19.65
C LEU A 967 -12.83 44.53 -19.76
N VAL A 968 -12.13 45.15 -20.72
CA VAL A 968 -10.69 44.93 -20.96
C VAL A 968 -9.84 45.26 -19.72
N GLY A 969 -8.96 44.33 -19.35
CA GLY A 969 -8.12 44.39 -18.15
C GLY A 969 -8.75 43.73 -16.91
N LEU A 970 -9.99 43.24 -16.98
CA LEU A 970 -10.65 42.52 -15.89
C LEU A 970 -10.18 41.05 -15.85
N GLY A 971 -9.60 40.61 -14.73
CA GLY A 971 -9.15 39.22 -14.60
C GLY A 971 -10.32 38.22 -14.54
N PRO A 972 -10.14 36.94 -14.95
CA PRO A 972 -11.23 35.98 -15.03
C PRO A 972 -11.93 35.71 -13.68
N GLN A 973 -11.20 35.75 -12.56
CA GLN A 973 -11.82 35.67 -11.22
C GLN A 973 -12.72 36.89 -10.93
N GLN A 974 -12.33 38.09 -11.37
CA GLN A 974 -13.11 39.32 -11.20
C GLN A 974 -14.31 39.36 -12.15
N ALA A 975 -14.18 38.77 -13.34
CA ALA A 975 -15.31 38.55 -14.26
C ALA A 975 -16.34 37.56 -13.68
N ASN A 976 -15.89 36.46 -13.07
CA ASN A 976 -16.77 35.52 -12.36
C ASN A 976 -17.42 36.17 -11.11
N GLU A 977 -16.69 36.99 -10.36
CA GLU A 977 -17.22 37.78 -9.24
C GLU A 977 -18.31 38.77 -9.70
N ALA A 978 -18.06 39.51 -10.79
CA ALA A 978 -19.03 40.44 -11.38
C ALA A 978 -20.25 39.72 -11.97
N PHE A 979 -20.08 38.53 -12.55
CA PHE A 979 -21.18 37.68 -13.02
C PHE A 979 -22.09 37.27 -11.87
N LEU A 980 -21.52 36.89 -10.72
CA LEU A 980 -22.30 36.59 -9.51
C LEU A 980 -23.02 37.84 -8.96
N ARG A 981 -22.39 39.02 -8.98
CA ARG A 981 -23.03 40.28 -8.56
C ARG A 981 -24.28 40.61 -9.38
N VAL A 982 -24.23 40.49 -10.72
CA VAL A 982 -25.41 40.70 -11.60
C VAL A 982 -26.57 39.75 -11.25
N LEU A 983 -26.28 38.55 -10.74
CA LEU A 983 -27.31 37.61 -10.28
C LEU A 983 -27.79 37.90 -8.85
N GLN A 984 -26.96 38.50 -8.00
CA GLN A 984 -27.31 38.91 -6.62
C GLN A 984 -28.34 40.06 -6.58
N ASP A 985 -28.40 40.89 -7.62
CA ASP A 985 -29.43 41.93 -7.76
C ASP A 985 -30.86 41.36 -7.89
N TRP A 986 -31.02 40.07 -8.20
CA TRP A 986 -32.32 39.42 -8.22
C TRP A 986 -32.87 39.18 -6.79
N PRO A 987 -34.07 39.70 -6.42
CA PRO A 987 -34.58 39.64 -5.04
C PRO A 987 -34.82 38.25 -4.41
N LEU A 988 -34.65 37.17 -5.19
CA LEU A 988 -34.76 35.78 -4.73
C LEU A 988 -33.48 34.96 -5.02
N TYR A 989 -32.35 35.61 -5.25
CA TYR A 989 -31.06 34.94 -5.40
C TYR A 989 -30.76 33.99 -4.23
N GLY A 990 -30.31 32.78 -4.52
CA GLY A 990 -30.08 31.72 -3.52
C GLY A 990 -31.35 31.02 -2.97
N ALA A 991 -32.56 31.41 -3.39
CA ALA A 991 -33.78 30.68 -3.06
C ALA A 991 -34.04 29.53 -4.06
N LYS A 992 -34.32 28.32 -3.55
CA LYS A 992 -34.79 27.22 -4.43
C LYS A 992 -36.28 27.38 -4.71
N LEU A 993 -36.66 27.33 -5.98
CA LEU A 993 -38.05 27.37 -6.44
C LEU A 993 -38.60 25.95 -6.61
N PHE A 994 -39.81 25.72 -6.10
CA PHE A 994 -40.53 24.44 -6.19
C PHE A 994 -41.87 24.63 -6.91
N GLY A 995 -42.27 23.65 -7.72
CA GLY A 995 -43.49 23.72 -8.52
C GLY A 995 -44.72 23.37 -7.67
N VAL A 996 -45.64 24.31 -7.44
CA VAL A 996 -46.76 24.08 -6.52
C VAL A 996 -48.13 24.51 -7.01
N LYS A 997 -49.18 23.92 -6.42
CA LYS A 997 -50.57 24.33 -6.57
C LYS A 997 -51.14 24.76 -5.21
N GLN A 998 -51.70 25.97 -5.13
CA GLN A 998 -52.35 26.48 -3.90
C GLN A 998 -53.88 26.56 -4.07
N THR A 999 -54.61 26.45 -2.96
CA THR A 999 -56.09 26.40 -2.94
C THR A 999 -56.76 27.34 -1.93
N THR A 1000 -56.00 28.17 -1.23
CA THR A 1000 -56.45 28.94 -0.04
C THR A 1000 -56.44 30.45 -0.20
N LEU A 1001 -55.77 30.98 -1.23
CA LEU A 1001 -55.64 32.42 -1.47
C LEU A 1001 -56.34 32.76 -2.79
N GLU A 1002 -57.45 33.49 -2.71
CA GLU A 1002 -58.28 33.81 -3.88
C GLU A 1002 -57.68 34.93 -4.74
N ASP A 1003 -56.92 35.85 -4.13
CA ASP A 1003 -56.27 37.00 -4.78
C ASP A 1003 -55.06 36.63 -5.67
N ILE A 1004 -54.68 35.36 -5.75
CA ILE A 1004 -53.40 34.87 -6.28
C ILE A 1004 -53.65 33.63 -7.17
N PRO A 1005 -52.91 33.42 -8.28
CA PRO A 1005 -53.05 32.23 -9.11
C PRO A 1005 -52.96 30.90 -8.34
N LYS A 1006 -53.66 29.89 -8.85
CA LYS A 1006 -53.69 28.54 -8.25
C LYS A 1006 -52.46 27.69 -8.56
N LYS A 1007 -51.64 28.07 -9.54
CA LYS A 1007 -50.31 27.50 -9.84
C LYS A 1007 -49.26 28.58 -9.61
N LEU A 1008 -48.19 28.26 -8.88
CA LEU A 1008 -47.15 29.21 -8.47
C LEU A 1008 -45.78 28.52 -8.43
N TRP A 1009 -44.71 29.31 -8.39
CA TRP A 1009 -43.46 28.86 -7.78
C TRP A 1009 -43.48 29.17 -6.28
N PHE A 1010 -43.02 28.23 -5.48
CA PHE A 1010 -42.79 28.36 -4.05
C PHE A 1010 -41.29 28.48 -3.80
N GLY A 1011 -40.82 29.66 -3.41
CA GLY A 1011 -39.41 29.91 -3.13
C GLY A 1011 -39.07 29.65 -1.67
N VAL A 1012 -37.96 28.94 -1.41
CA VAL A 1012 -37.38 28.76 -0.07
C VAL A 1012 -35.96 29.32 -0.06
N GLY A 1013 -35.74 30.44 0.64
CA GLY A 1013 -34.46 31.13 0.74
C GLY A 1013 -34.19 31.68 2.15
N GLN A 1014 -33.14 32.49 2.32
CA GLN A 1014 -32.75 33.00 3.65
C GLN A 1014 -33.85 33.83 4.34
N ILE A 1015 -34.53 34.70 3.59
CA ILE A 1015 -35.52 35.63 4.14
C ILE A 1015 -36.72 34.85 4.70
N GLY A 1016 -37.16 33.81 3.99
CA GLY A 1016 -38.29 32.97 4.37
C GLY A 1016 -38.84 32.14 3.21
N VAL A 1017 -40.17 32.03 3.20
CA VAL A 1017 -40.97 31.39 2.15
C VAL A 1017 -41.55 32.46 1.23
N HIS A 1018 -41.54 32.22 -0.08
CA HIS A 1018 -41.97 33.16 -1.11
C HIS A 1018 -43.00 32.53 -2.05
N LEU A 1019 -43.99 33.30 -2.47
CA LEU A 1019 -44.99 32.91 -3.48
C LEU A 1019 -44.85 33.83 -4.70
N MET A 1020 -44.57 33.26 -5.88
CA MET A 1020 -44.40 34.01 -7.12
C MET A 1020 -45.07 33.33 -8.32
N GLU A 1021 -45.31 34.11 -9.37
CA GLU A 1021 -45.93 33.69 -10.63
C GLU A 1021 -45.03 32.68 -11.40
N GLN A 1022 -45.63 31.78 -12.21
CA GLN A 1022 -44.87 30.77 -12.95
C GLN A 1022 -44.26 31.27 -14.27
N GLU A 1023 -44.88 32.30 -14.87
CA GLU A 1023 -44.51 32.84 -16.20
C GLU A 1023 -44.01 34.30 -16.13
N GLY A 1024 -44.24 34.99 -15.00
CA GLY A 1024 -43.83 36.36 -14.75
C GLY A 1024 -42.93 36.49 -13.51
N GLN A 1025 -42.21 37.60 -13.41
CA GLN A 1025 -41.28 37.87 -12.28
C GLN A 1025 -42.00 38.33 -10.98
N LYS A 1026 -43.33 38.24 -10.93
CA LYS A 1026 -44.13 38.85 -9.86
C LYS A 1026 -44.15 38.02 -8.59
N ILE A 1027 -43.56 38.56 -7.53
CA ILE A 1027 -43.70 38.04 -6.15
C ILE A 1027 -45.03 38.54 -5.58
N TYR A 1028 -45.92 37.62 -5.18
CA TYR A 1028 -47.21 37.94 -4.56
C TYR A 1028 -47.12 38.04 -3.03
N ALA A 1029 -46.29 37.22 -2.40
CA ALA A 1029 -46.11 37.23 -0.96
C ALA A 1029 -44.71 36.75 -0.55
N THR A 1030 -44.23 37.29 0.57
CA THR A 1030 -43.02 36.82 1.27
C THR A 1030 -43.36 36.66 2.75
N TYR A 1031 -43.04 35.50 3.31
CA TYR A 1031 -43.36 35.09 4.67
C TYR A 1031 -42.06 34.72 5.40
N PRO A 1032 -41.45 35.68 6.13
CA PRO A 1032 -40.25 35.42 6.91
C PRO A 1032 -40.43 34.30 7.95
N TYR A 1033 -39.38 33.49 8.17
CA TYR A 1033 -39.47 32.31 9.06
C TYR A 1033 -40.02 32.60 10.47
N LYS A 1034 -39.80 33.83 10.98
CA LYS A 1034 -40.33 34.35 12.25
C LYS A 1034 -41.86 34.44 12.34
N PHE A 1035 -42.57 34.41 11.21
CA PHE A 1035 -44.04 34.46 11.14
C PHE A 1035 -44.67 33.10 10.81
N ILE A 1036 -43.88 32.07 10.51
CA ILE A 1036 -44.36 30.71 10.23
C ILE A 1036 -44.45 29.94 11.55
N LEU A 1037 -45.63 30.00 12.17
CA LEU A 1037 -45.95 29.44 13.50
C LEU A 1037 -45.88 27.90 13.51
N ALA A 1038 -46.48 27.26 12.51
CA ALA A 1038 -46.55 25.82 12.37
C ALA A 1038 -46.56 25.43 10.89
N ILE A 1039 -46.08 24.22 10.62
CA ILE A 1039 -46.10 23.59 9.29
C ILE A 1039 -46.55 22.15 9.49
N ASN A 1040 -47.67 21.79 8.87
CA ASN A 1040 -48.26 20.46 8.95
C ASN A 1040 -48.27 19.84 7.55
N SER A 1041 -47.96 18.55 7.44
CA SER A 1041 -47.97 17.81 6.16
C SER A 1041 -48.88 16.60 6.25
N THR A 1042 -49.61 16.30 5.17
CA THR A 1042 -50.42 15.08 5.05
C THR A 1042 -49.72 14.06 4.16
N GLU A 1043 -50.16 12.81 4.20
CA GLU A 1043 -49.66 11.76 3.30
C GLU A 1043 -49.93 12.09 1.82
N LYS A 1044 -50.97 12.88 1.53
CA LYS A 1044 -51.51 13.17 0.18
C LYS A 1044 -50.80 14.30 -0.58
N ASP A 1045 -49.52 14.50 -0.31
CA ASP A 1045 -48.68 15.55 -0.92
C ASP A 1045 -49.17 16.99 -0.66
N GLU A 1046 -49.84 17.21 0.48
CA GLU A 1046 -50.34 18.52 0.93
C GLU A 1046 -49.50 19.05 2.11
N ILE A 1047 -49.11 20.32 2.06
CA ILE A 1047 -48.48 21.06 3.16
C ILE A 1047 -49.38 22.24 3.53
N THR A 1048 -49.67 22.37 4.82
CA THR A 1048 -50.38 23.51 5.42
C THR A 1048 -49.42 24.38 6.21
N PHE A 1049 -49.31 25.66 5.85
CA PHE A 1049 -48.53 26.65 6.57
C PHE A 1049 -49.44 27.56 7.41
N SER A 1050 -49.18 27.63 8.71
CA SER A 1050 -49.84 28.58 9.63
C SER A 1050 -48.97 29.83 9.77
N VAL A 1051 -49.40 30.95 9.17
CA VAL A 1051 -48.58 32.16 9.05
C VAL A 1051 -49.27 33.39 9.63
N THR A 1052 -48.56 34.14 10.47
CA THR A 1052 -49.04 35.41 11.03
C THR A 1052 -48.88 36.55 10.02
N VAL A 1053 -49.98 37.27 9.73
CA VAL A 1053 -49.99 38.47 8.89
C VAL A 1053 -50.71 39.59 9.65
N GLY A 1054 -49.92 40.51 10.22
CA GLY A 1054 -50.44 41.49 11.18
C GLY A 1054 -50.94 40.80 12.46
N SER A 1055 -52.17 41.11 12.88
CA SER A 1055 -52.83 40.48 14.04
C SER A 1055 -53.64 39.23 13.71
N LYS A 1056 -53.59 38.72 12.46
CA LYS A 1056 -54.38 37.57 12.00
C LYS A 1056 -53.49 36.43 11.52
N THR A 1057 -53.85 35.19 11.87
CA THR A 1057 -53.24 33.99 11.29
C THR A 1057 -53.95 33.65 9.98
N LYS A 1058 -53.19 33.46 8.90
CA LYS A 1058 -53.65 32.83 7.65
C LYS A 1058 -53.18 31.38 7.60
N LEU A 1059 -54.02 30.50 7.06
CA LEU A 1059 -53.65 29.14 6.66
C LEU A 1059 -53.41 29.14 5.15
N ILE A 1060 -52.31 28.53 4.72
CA ILE A 1060 -51.98 28.39 3.29
C ILE A 1060 -51.79 26.91 2.99
N LEU A 1061 -52.67 26.35 2.14
CA LEU A 1061 -52.59 24.95 1.70
C LEU A 1061 -51.92 24.89 0.32
N ILE A 1062 -50.90 24.04 0.22
CA ILE A 1062 -50.04 23.90 -0.95
C ILE A 1062 -49.87 22.41 -1.27
N ILE A 1063 -50.11 22.03 -2.52
CA ILE A 1063 -50.04 20.66 -3.01
C ILE A 1063 -48.82 20.55 -3.93
N THR A 1064 -47.92 19.60 -3.64
CA THR A 1064 -46.67 19.38 -4.41
C THR A 1064 -46.02 18.03 -4.10
N THR A 1065 -45.53 17.38 -5.15
CA THR A 1065 -44.75 16.12 -5.07
C THR A 1065 -43.38 16.30 -4.43
N GLU A 1066 -42.89 17.53 -4.28
CA GLU A 1066 -41.56 17.86 -3.73
C GLU A 1066 -41.61 18.14 -2.21
N LYS A 1067 -42.68 17.69 -1.53
CA LYS A 1067 -43.03 18.08 -0.16
C LYS A 1067 -41.89 17.90 0.85
N ASP A 1068 -41.17 16.79 0.78
CA ASP A 1068 -40.18 16.44 1.79
C ASP A 1068 -38.89 17.28 1.66
N GLU A 1069 -38.50 17.69 0.44
CA GLU A 1069 -37.36 18.60 0.27
C GLU A 1069 -37.70 20.02 0.74
N ILE A 1070 -38.93 20.50 0.49
CA ILE A 1070 -39.42 21.79 1.00
C ILE A 1070 -39.36 21.82 2.54
N LEU A 1071 -39.89 20.78 3.19
CA LEU A 1071 -39.90 20.66 4.66
C LEU A 1071 -38.47 20.58 5.22
N GLN A 1072 -37.59 19.81 4.59
CA GLN A 1072 -36.18 19.75 4.96
C GLN A 1072 -35.47 21.10 4.81
N MET A 1073 -35.64 21.80 3.67
CA MET A 1073 -34.97 23.09 3.45
C MET A 1073 -35.43 24.16 4.44
N ILE A 1074 -36.74 24.27 4.70
CA ILE A 1074 -37.28 25.19 5.71
C ILE A 1074 -36.74 24.84 7.11
N SER A 1075 -36.61 23.55 7.43
CA SER A 1075 -36.05 23.10 8.71
C SER A 1075 -34.57 23.46 8.83
N SER A 1076 -33.76 23.20 7.80
CA SER A 1076 -32.33 23.57 7.77
C SER A 1076 -32.13 25.09 7.89
N TYR A 1077 -32.86 25.90 7.11
CA TYR A 1077 -32.81 27.36 7.23
C TYR A 1077 -33.21 27.83 8.64
N LYS A 1078 -34.28 27.29 9.24
CA LYS A 1078 -34.66 27.60 10.63
C LYS A 1078 -33.57 27.22 11.63
N GLU A 1079 -32.97 26.03 11.51
CA GLU A 1079 -31.93 25.53 12.42
C GLU A 1079 -30.63 26.36 12.36
N THR A 1080 -30.13 26.67 11.15
CA THR A 1080 -28.92 27.48 10.99
C THR A 1080 -29.13 28.94 11.40
N LEU A 1081 -30.31 29.52 11.13
CA LEU A 1081 -30.66 30.87 11.59
C LEU A 1081 -30.93 30.96 13.11
N LEU A 1082 -31.21 29.84 13.79
CA LEU A 1082 -31.30 29.76 15.24
C LEU A 1082 -29.92 29.60 15.89
N THR A 1083 -29.08 28.70 15.38
CA THR A 1083 -27.72 28.48 15.92
C THR A 1083 -26.81 29.71 15.75
N ARG A 1084 -26.96 30.49 14.68
CA ARG A 1084 -26.30 31.80 14.52
C ARG A 1084 -26.83 32.91 15.47
N LYS A 1085 -27.92 32.70 16.20
CA LYS A 1085 -28.42 33.63 17.26
C LYS A 1085 -28.02 33.22 18.68
N SER A 1086 -27.42 32.05 18.84
CA SER A 1086 -26.85 31.54 20.09
C SER A 1086 -25.31 31.59 20.11
N ARG A 1087 -24.71 32.15 19.06
CA ARG A 1087 -23.31 32.57 18.98
C ARG A 1087 -23.26 34.10 19.04
#